data_AF-A0A3T0RRT1-F1
#
_entry.id   AF-A0A3T0RRT1-F1
#
_cell.length_a   1.000
_cell.length_b   1.000
_cell.length_c   1.000
_cell.angle_alpha   90.00
_cell.angle_beta   90.00
_cell.angle_gamma   90.00
#
_symmetry.space_group_name_H-M   'P 1'
#
loop_
_entity.id
_entity.type
_entity.pdbx_description
1 polymer ?
#
loop_
_entity_poly.entity_id
_entity_poly.type
_entity_poly.pdbx_seq_one_letter_code
_entity_poly.pdbx_strand_id
1 'polypeptide(L)'
;MFNFLLNLFQKSPKASLSYLKLAFAFLFLVLLGCGNKYAPKEDVTVKNLLCKKSEKVFSYDEVVYRGEKGGGNLNFSDIREGIYSACMNCHMAPSNSGGFTFIDSYQGSVKTIAGKTDFFPGYFEIAEKVQQYLSHPDEKLRMPPKERRDKNPALFIKLTNQVSGWIQSGKPNGAFTINTDNSNNSPSAEPIKPPMVRSSELGECTPDEKIIGFDYKLDRMFENSKELPKDLSETDMFTFDSYELAKKGTLSYNVEYPLWADNNNKGRWIHLPVKKGVWGYKKQSVNYNSTTKQFEIPDNTRFYKNFYKKVKQRNGNIRYRRVETRIIVARTPWTNSLYGTYKWDEAEQTATLVDTPYRDGSGFKDILMKLEVDESTGAQRDYAIPGKQRCIECHMGSSGKNGILGFTPLQLNRRNFGEYEKQEWISEAERTQVQRFLDYGLIENAPVAADWPKLETISSVAPSNVHEYRAQGYLTGNCAHCHNPDGFAFTKENGITLELTPGSIFQFNTKTHSTQIPTRLIVHQNGDLDQSHIYRKISDSTAQLGMTSQMPMNTPGSPDCKALRLIGKWIRSFESVQAADLWEPECKKENEFKWIDQDFTIADDPKNYVPRRPDWKDVLAGMPEKFRNLSITPELESAFKSTYAVGYWSKKPECKFPDKTLTPAETRPWMMKGDKPKRPFGELYYTTPGSWYYRTSCMKCHGPDANGDSSLARGILMWSGGSIRVANFMDGMFGNKNANIDKFLDGNKNYAANYMVWMAMEGTRVQFPPELSSFLGKHGGQMLNQMRDKCINQVSPAKPSSAQFMDHEIFEKVCFVNNLYKDHPDLKFDAATGKPLNPEAFEAWADRAAYNIGFSIFDFLKEKSSGAVRPGNEQCEVIYK
;
A
#
# COMPACT_ATOMS: atom_id res chain seq x y z
N MET A 1 22.82 -39.97 -28.05
CA MET A 1 23.77 -41.06 -27.74
C MET A 1 23.35 -42.40 -28.34
N PHE A 2 22.09 -42.83 -28.16
CA PHE A 2 21.55 -44.07 -28.77
C PHE A 2 21.65 -44.11 -30.32
N ASN A 3 21.33 -43.00 -31.01
CA ASN A 3 21.48 -42.89 -32.47
C ASN A 3 22.94 -42.82 -32.95
N PHE A 4 23.89 -42.48 -32.08
CA PHE A 4 25.32 -42.46 -32.40
C PHE A 4 25.91 -43.88 -32.31
N LEU A 5 25.43 -44.67 -31.35
CA LEU A 5 25.83 -46.06 -31.15
C LEU A 5 25.24 -46.99 -32.24
N LEU A 6 24.02 -46.75 -32.72
CA LEU A 6 23.45 -47.51 -33.84
C LEU A 6 24.24 -47.33 -35.14
N ASN A 7 24.76 -46.12 -35.40
CA ASN A 7 25.55 -45.82 -36.60
C ASN A 7 26.96 -46.46 -36.58
N LEU A 8 27.49 -46.75 -35.39
CA LEU A 8 28.78 -47.45 -35.24
C LEU A 8 28.67 -48.96 -35.48
N PHE A 9 27.53 -49.58 -35.15
CA PHE A 9 27.30 -51.02 -35.35
C PHE A 9 27.08 -51.42 -36.82
N GLN A 10 26.63 -50.50 -37.68
CA GLN A 10 26.45 -50.78 -39.12
C GLN A 10 27.76 -50.79 -39.94
N LYS A 11 28.90 -50.33 -39.37
CA LYS A 11 30.15 -50.11 -40.14
C LYS A 11 31.30 -51.09 -39.87
N SER A 12 31.17 -52.05 -38.96
CA SER A 12 32.26 -53.03 -38.71
C SER A 12 31.75 -54.34 -38.08
N PRO A 13 31.78 -55.49 -38.80
CA PRO A 13 31.31 -56.77 -38.25
C PRO A 13 32.31 -57.48 -37.33
N LYS A 14 33.45 -56.85 -37.00
CA LYS A 14 34.53 -57.48 -36.22
C LYS A 14 35.06 -56.53 -35.15
N ALA A 15 34.22 -56.19 -34.17
CA ALA A 15 34.66 -55.60 -32.92
C ALA A 15 34.32 -56.56 -31.78
N SER A 16 35.38 -57.12 -31.20
CA SER A 16 35.38 -58.20 -30.22
C SER A 16 34.50 -57.97 -28.98
N LEU A 17 34.11 -59.09 -28.36
CA LEU A 17 33.40 -59.28 -27.09
C LEU A 17 33.79 -58.31 -25.95
N SER A 18 34.98 -57.69 -26.04
CA SER A 18 35.53 -56.68 -25.15
C SER A 18 34.72 -55.36 -25.13
N TYR A 19 34.15 -54.93 -26.26
CA TYR A 19 33.31 -53.72 -26.30
C TYR A 19 31.93 -53.95 -25.70
N LEU A 20 31.40 -55.18 -25.80
CA LEU A 20 30.14 -55.55 -25.15
C LEU A 20 30.28 -55.58 -23.63
N LYS A 21 31.43 -56.03 -23.11
CA LYS A 21 31.74 -55.98 -21.67
C LYS A 21 31.91 -54.54 -21.15
N LEU A 22 32.52 -53.64 -21.91
CA LEU A 22 32.63 -52.23 -21.53
C LEU A 22 31.27 -51.52 -21.58
N ALA A 23 30.44 -51.80 -22.58
CA ALA A 23 29.09 -51.26 -22.69
C ALA A 23 28.17 -51.78 -21.57
N PHE A 24 28.27 -53.07 -21.21
CA PHE A 24 27.55 -53.63 -20.06
C PHE A 24 28.05 -53.06 -18.74
N ALA A 25 29.36 -52.85 -18.56
CA ALA A 25 29.90 -52.21 -17.35
C ALA A 25 29.43 -50.75 -17.23
N PHE A 26 29.36 -50.00 -18.33
CA PHE A 26 28.81 -48.64 -18.35
C PHE A 26 27.29 -48.62 -18.11
N LEU A 27 26.55 -49.59 -18.64
CA LEU A 27 25.11 -49.72 -18.39
C LEU A 27 24.84 -50.13 -16.93
N PHE A 28 25.71 -50.96 -16.32
CA PHE A 28 25.63 -51.34 -14.90
C PHE A 28 25.96 -50.15 -13.98
N LEU A 29 26.93 -49.30 -14.34
CA LEU A 29 27.23 -48.05 -13.63
C LEU A 29 26.11 -47.00 -13.75
N VAL A 30 25.41 -46.95 -14.89
CA VAL A 30 24.26 -46.05 -15.09
C VAL A 30 22.99 -46.59 -14.39
N LEU A 31 22.81 -47.92 -14.32
CA LEU A 31 21.66 -48.53 -13.63
C LEU A 31 21.82 -48.61 -12.11
N LEU A 32 23.05 -48.65 -11.59
CA LEU A 32 23.33 -48.50 -10.15
C LEU A 32 23.29 -47.03 -9.66
N GLY A 33 23.19 -46.06 -10.58
CA GLY A 33 23.08 -44.63 -10.28
C GLY A 33 21.65 -44.11 -10.04
N CYS A 34 20.62 -44.94 -10.22
CA CYS A 34 19.23 -44.58 -9.93
C CYS A 34 18.87 -44.89 -8.47
N GLY A 35 19.52 -44.19 -7.56
CA GLY A 35 19.18 -44.17 -6.14
C GLY A 35 19.51 -42.80 -5.59
N ASN A 36 18.49 -41.99 -5.38
CA ASN A 36 18.56 -40.61 -4.90
C ASN A 36 19.19 -40.59 -3.48
N LYS A 37 20.53 -40.58 -3.40
CA LYS A 37 21.30 -40.33 -2.18
C LYS A 37 22.49 -39.45 -2.57
N TYR A 38 22.59 -38.31 -1.90
CA TYR A 38 23.56 -37.22 -2.09
C TYR A 38 23.25 -36.23 -3.22
N ALA A 39 22.22 -35.39 -2.99
CA ALA A 39 22.48 -33.98 -3.18
C ALA A 39 23.56 -33.60 -2.14
N PRO A 40 24.75 -33.11 -2.53
CA PRO A 40 25.73 -32.66 -1.55
C PRO A 40 25.06 -31.55 -0.74
N LYS A 41 25.05 -31.71 0.59
CA LYS A 41 24.76 -30.57 1.47
C LYS A 41 25.85 -29.56 1.17
N GLU A 42 25.49 -28.44 0.55
CA GLU A 42 26.42 -27.32 0.37
C GLU A 42 26.92 -26.91 1.75
N ASP A 43 28.20 -27.15 1.99
CA ASP A 43 28.89 -26.68 3.16
C ASP A 43 28.90 -25.15 3.14
N VAL A 44 28.76 -24.49 4.30
CA VAL A 44 28.78 -23.02 4.42
C VAL A 44 30.04 -22.45 3.77
N THR A 45 31.12 -23.24 3.76
CA THR A 45 32.37 -22.99 3.06
C THR A 45 32.21 -22.79 1.54
N VAL A 46 31.38 -23.59 0.86
CA VAL A 46 31.13 -23.50 -0.59
C VAL A 46 30.32 -22.25 -0.93
N LYS A 47 29.29 -21.92 -0.14
CA LYS A 47 28.52 -20.67 -0.32
C LYS A 47 29.41 -19.45 -0.18
N ASN A 48 30.30 -19.41 0.82
CA ASN A 48 31.23 -18.29 1.01
C ASN A 48 32.28 -18.17 -0.11
N LEU A 49 32.64 -19.28 -0.77
CA LEU A 49 33.53 -19.29 -1.93
C LEU A 49 32.84 -18.77 -3.20
N LEU A 50 31.59 -19.19 -3.43
CA LEU A 50 30.82 -18.87 -4.64
C LEU A 50 29.97 -17.60 -4.50
N CYS A 51 29.87 -17.03 -3.30
CA CYS A 51 29.24 -15.75 -3.04
C CYS A 51 30.10 -14.99 -2.04
N LYS A 52 31.09 -14.27 -2.56
CA LYS A 52 32.04 -13.54 -1.73
C LYS A 52 31.30 -12.42 -1.01
N LYS A 53 31.35 -12.41 0.32
CA LYS A 53 30.75 -11.35 1.13
C LYS A 53 31.30 -10.01 0.67
N SER A 54 30.39 -9.07 0.46
CA SER A 54 30.75 -7.68 0.17
C SER A 54 31.42 -7.06 1.39
N GLU A 55 32.65 -6.55 1.24
CA GLU A 55 33.38 -5.90 2.34
C GLU A 55 32.61 -4.66 2.84
N LYS A 56 32.50 -4.54 4.18
CA LYS A 56 31.81 -3.46 4.91
C LYS A 56 30.35 -3.23 4.49
N VAL A 57 29.56 -4.29 4.49
CA VAL A 57 28.10 -4.18 4.36
C VAL A 57 27.50 -4.66 5.66
N PHE A 58 26.97 -3.71 6.42
CA PHE A 58 26.04 -4.02 7.50
C PHE A 58 24.87 -4.77 6.88
N SER A 59 24.61 -6.00 7.33
CA SER A 59 23.34 -6.63 7.04
C SER A 59 22.26 -5.77 7.68
N TYR A 60 21.15 -5.58 6.99
CA TYR A 60 19.93 -5.23 7.70
C TYR A 60 19.70 -6.33 8.75
N ASP A 61 19.21 -6.01 9.94
CA ASP A 61 18.69 -7.05 10.84
C ASP A 61 17.48 -7.65 10.12
N GLU A 62 17.74 -8.62 9.26
CA GLU A 62 16.75 -9.23 8.38
C GLU A 62 15.95 -10.21 9.23
N VAL A 63 14.71 -9.82 9.54
CA VAL A 63 13.71 -10.80 9.92
C VAL A 63 13.60 -11.80 8.78
N VAL A 64 13.56 -13.09 9.10
CA VAL A 64 13.49 -14.15 8.08
C VAL A 64 12.27 -13.89 7.19
N TYR A 65 12.51 -13.71 5.89
CA TYR A 65 11.42 -13.68 4.90
C TYR A 65 10.85 -15.09 4.78
N ARG A 66 9.59 -15.28 5.15
CA ARG A 66 8.96 -16.61 5.20
C ARG A 66 8.08 -16.91 4.00
N GLY A 67 7.87 -15.92 3.13
CA GLY A 67 7.20 -16.08 1.86
C GLY A 67 5.72 -16.47 1.92
N GLU A 68 5.15 -16.90 3.05
CA GLU A 68 3.72 -17.21 3.16
C GLU A 68 3.14 -16.89 4.55
N LYS A 69 1.93 -16.31 4.50
CA LYS A 69 0.96 -15.99 5.57
C LYS A 69 1.42 -15.13 6.76
N GLY A 70 1.08 -13.85 6.67
CA GLY A 70 0.78 -13.03 7.84
C GLY A 70 -0.40 -13.63 8.62
N GLY A 71 -0.23 -13.73 9.95
CA GLY A 71 -1.29 -14.03 10.92
C GLY A 71 -1.59 -15.51 11.16
N GLY A 72 -0.94 -16.10 12.16
CA GLY A 72 -1.54 -16.98 13.18
C GLY A 72 -2.36 -18.23 12.81
N ASN A 73 -2.53 -18.59 11.54
CA ASN A 73 -3.31 -19.75 11.10
C ASN A 73 -2.40 -20.79 10.44
N LEU A 74 -2.11 -21.86 11.16
CA LEU A 74 -1.47 -23.06 10.62
C LEU A 74 -2.52 -23.96 9.97
N ASN A 75 -2.15 -24.77 8.98
CA ASN A 75 -2.99 -25.81 8.42
C ASN A 75 -2.41 -27.19 8.77
N PHE A 76 -3.26 -28.22 8.81
CA PHE A 76 -2.81 -29.60 8.94
C PHE A 76 -1.69 -29.96 7.94
N SER A 77 -1.67 -29.40 6.73
CA SER A 77 -0.58 -29.58 5.76
C SER A 77 0.80 -29.23 6.34
N ASP A 78 0.89 -28.20 7.18
CA ASP A 78 2.15 -27.73 7.78
C ASP A 78 2.66 -28.72 8.84
N ILE A 79 1.74 -29.34 9.58
CA ILE A 79 2.04 -30.43 10.52
C ILE A 79 2.47 -31.67 9.78
N ARG A 80 1.72 -32.04 8.74
CA ARG A 80 1.97 -33.19 7.89
C ARG A 80 3.38 -33.15 7.34
N GLU A 81 3.78 -32.04 6.74
CA GLU A 81 5.13 -31.87 6.17
C GLU A 81 6.23 -31.88 7.23
N GLY A 82 5.98 -31.28 8.40
CA GLY A 82 6.91 -31.31 9.53
C GLY A 82 7.17 -32.73 10.05
N ILE A 83 6.10 -33.51 10.30
CA ILE A 83 6.21 -34.90 10.74
C ILE A 83 6.78 -35.78 9.62
N TYR A 84 6.33 -35.60 8.38
CA TYR A 84 6.82 -36.37 7.23
C TYR A 84 8.33 -36.18 7.06
N SER A 85 8.80 -34.94 6.95
CA SER A 85 10.22 -34.64 6.77
C SER A 85 11.10 -35.13 7.93
N ALA A 86 10.62 -35.04 9.17
CA ALA A 86 11.38 -35.45 10.35
C ALA A 86 11.39 -36.97 10.58
N CYS A 87 10.29 -37.66 10.27
CA CYS A 87 10.03 -39.02 10.77
C CYS A 87 9.92 -40.10 9.67
N MET A 88 9.65 -39.74 8.41
CA MET A 88 9.31 -40.73 7.35
C MET A 88 10.37 -41.84 7.19
N ASN A 89 11.65 -41.50 7.32
CA ASN A 89 12.76 -42.42 7.06
C ASN A 89 12.83 -43.58 8.05
N CYS A 90 12.16 -43.48 9.20
CA CYS A 90 12.20 -44.49 10.26
C CYS A 90 10.81 -45.06 10.58
N HIS A 91 9.74 -44.29 10.37
CA HIS A 91 8.39 -44.61 10.84
C HIS A 91 7.36 -44.80 9.73
N MET A 92 7.68 -44.53 8.46
CA MET A 92 6.70 -44.74 7.38
C MET A 92 6.53 -46.24 7.11
N ALA A 93 5.30 -46.71 7.02
CA ALA A 93 4.99 -48.13 6.77
C ALA A 93 5.73 -48.65 5.51
N PRO A 94 6.36 -49.84 5.56
CA PRO A 94 6.24 -50.87 6.61
C PRO A 94 7.21 -50.70 7.80
N SER A 95 7.99 -49.62 7.86
CA SER A 95 8.99 -49.41 8.91
C SER A 95 8.36 -49.09 10.27
N ASN A 96 8.92 -49.66 11.34
CA ASN A 96 8.48 -49.47 12.74
C ASN A 96 9.67 -49.30 13.71
N SER A 97 10.73 -48.61 13.26
CA SER A 97 12.04 -48.55 13.93
C SER A 97 12.05 -47.77 15.26
N GLY A 98 10.88 -47.39 15.78
CA GLY A 98 10.73 -46.66 17.05
C GLY A 98 9.36 -46.85 17.70
N GLY A 99 8.76 -48.04 17.55
CA GLY A 99 7.57 -48.44 18.30
C GLY A 99 6.24 -47.87 17.78
N PHE A 100 6.24 -47.10 16.69
CA PHE A 100 5.06 -46.86 15.86
C PHE A 100 5.42 -46.71 14.39
N THR A 101 4.41 -46.94 13.55
CA THR A 101 4.44 -46.71 12.11
C THR A 101 3.33 -45.75 11.72
N PHE A 102 3.38 -45.16 10.52
CA PHE A 102 2.27 -44.40 9.95
C PHE A 102 2.25 -44.44 8.42
N ILE A 103 1.11 -44.09 7.84
CA ILE A 103 0.93 -43.78 6.42
C ILE A 103 0.71 -42.28 6.22
N ASP A 104 1.11 -41.74 5.06
CA ASP A 104 0.93 -40.33 4.73
C ASP A 104 -0.56 -40.02 4.39
N SER A 105 -1.41 -40.10 5.40
CA SER A 105 -2.83 -39.75 5.34
C SER A 105 -3.31 -39.21 6.68
N TYR A 106 -4.31 -38.32 6.65
CA TYR A 106 -4.86 -37.72 7.88
C TYR A 106 -5.33 -38.77 8.88
N GLN A 107 -6.14 -39.75 8.42
CA GLN A 107 -6.58 -40.91 9.21
C GLN A 107 -5.94 -42.21 8.72
N GLY A 108 -5.93 -43.20 9.59
CA GLY A 108 -5.47 -44.55 9.27
C GLY A 108 -6.40 -45.29 8.31
N SER A 109 -5.87 -46.29 7.64
CA SER A 109 -6.64 -47.15 6.74
C SER A 109 -6.06 -48.55 6.68
N VAL A 110 -6.91 -49.54 6.41
CA VAL A 110 -6.47 -50.91 6.13
C VAL A 110 -5.81 -50.93 4.76
N LYS A 111 -4.53 -51.31 4.71
CA LYS A 111 -3.77 -51.40 3.46
C LYS A 111 -2.98 -52.70 3.41
N THR A 112 -2.68 -53.16 2.21
CA THR A 112 -1.70 -54.23 1.98
C THR A 112 -0.36 -53.58 1.68
N ILE A 113 0.56 -53.58 2.65
CA ILE A 113 1.92 -53.03 2.51
C ILE A 113 2.90 -54.17 2.78
N ALA A 114 3.85 -54.38 1.86
CA ALA A 114 4.82 -55.48 1.93
C ALA A 114 4.18 -56.88 2.15
N GLY A 115 3.04 -57.13 1.51
CA GLY A 115 2.36 -58.44 1.55
C GLY A 115 1.51 -58.71 2.80
N LYS A 116 1.43 -57.77 3.75
CA LYS A 116 0.57 -57.86 4.93
C LYS A 116 -0.59 -56.88 4.83
N THR A 117 -1.82 -57.38 4.89
CA THR A 117 -3.03 -56.56 5.04
C THR A 117 -3.26 -56.28 6.51
N ASP A 118 -3.10 -55.03 6.92
CA ASP A 118 -3.26 -54.59 8.31
C ASP A 118 -3.78 -53.14 8.36
N PHE A 119 -4.24 -52.70 9.52
CA PHE A 119 -4.56 -51.30 9.76
C PHE A 119 -3.28 -50.50 10.00
N PHE A 120 -3.04 -49.48 9.17
CA PHE A 120 -1.93 -48.56 9.35
C PHE A 120 -2.47 -47.19 9.80
N PRO A 121 -1.99 -46.64 10.93
CA PRO A 121 -2.46 -45.35 11.44
C PRO A 121 -2.00 -44.18 10.56
N GLY A 122 -2.81 -43.12 10.51
CA GLY A 122 -2.46 -41.84 9.89
C GLY A 122 -1.97 -40.83 10.93
N TYR A 123 -1.82 -39.57 10.53
CA TYR A 123 -1.33 -38.51 11.42
C TYR A 123 -2.23 -38.28 12.64
N PHE A 124 -3.54 -38.46 12.49
CA PHE A 124 -4.51 -38.26 13.56
C PHE A 124 -4.31 -39.26 14.71
N GLU A 125 -4.02 -40.52 14.40
CA GLU A 125 -3.83 -41.60 15.38
C GLU A 125 -2.45 -41.60 16.02
N ILE A 126 -1.43 -41.03 15.38
CA ILE A 126 -0.05 -40.96 15.93
C ILE A 126 0.25 -39.65 16.67
N ALA A 127 -0.63 -38.66 16.62
CA ALA A 127 -0.36 -37.29 17.06
C ALA A 127 0.17 -37.22 18.51
N GLU A 128 -0.53 -37.85 19.46
CA GLU A 128 -0.16 -37.86 20.88
C GLU A 128 1.18 -38.55 21.10
N LYS A 129 1.45 -39.62 20.35
CA LYS A 129 2.70 -40.37 20.44
C LYS A 129 3.87 -39.55 19.89
N VAL A 130 3.68 -38.84 18.78
CA VAL A 130 4.69 -37.93 18.22
C VAL A 130 4.98 -36.81 19.22
N GLN A 131 3.95 -36.19 19.80
CA GLN A 131 4.13 -35.14 20.81
C GLN A 131 4.92 -35.64 22.03
N GLN A 132 4.57 -36.82 22.56
CA GLN A 132 5.25 -37.41 23.71
C GLN A 132 6.77 -37.56 23.48
N TYR A 133 7.18 -38.01 22.28
CA TYR A 133 8.61 -38.17 21.98
C TYR A 133 9.31 -36.85 21.63
N LEU A 134 8.60 -35.87 21.04
CA LEU A 134 9.14 -34.53 20.77
C LEU A 134 9.38 -33.74 22.07
N SER A 135 8.53 -33.91 23.08
CA SER A 135 8.63 -33.20 24.37
C SER A 135 9.05 -34.10 25.54
N HIS A 136 9.68 -35.24 25.28
CA HIS A 136 10.04 -36.19 26.34
C HIS A 136 10.98 -35.54 27.38
N PRO A 137 10.72 -35.67 28.70
CA PRO A 137 11.53 -35.03 29.74
C PRO A 137 12.95 -35.61 29.80
N ASP A 138 13.10 -36.92 29.65
CA ASP A 138 14.41 -37.57 29.49
C ASP A 138 14.98 -37.30 28.09
N GLU A 139 16.15 -36.65 28.04
CA GLU A 139 16.85 -36.28 26.81
C GLU A 139 17.24 -37.47 25.93
N LYS A 140 17.49 -38.64 26.54
CA LYS A 140 17.86 -39.89 25.85
C LYS A 140 16.69 -40.53 25.12
N LEU A 141 15.47 -40.25 25.58
CA LEU A 141 14.23 -40.78 25.01
C LEU A 141 13.54 -39.76 24.08
N ARG A 142 14.02 -38.51 24.05
CA ARG A 142 13.52 -37.47 23.16
C ARG A 142 13.95 -37.72 21.72
N MET A 143 13.01 -37.67 20.78
CA MET A 143 13.25 -37.88 19.35
C MET A 143 12.94 -36.60 18.55
N PRO A 144 13.65 -36.30 17.45
CA PRO A 144 14.86 -36.97 16.97
C PRO A 144 16.03 -36.90 17.98
N PRO A 145 17.05 -37.78 17.90
CA PRO A 145 18.19 -37.79 18.83
C PRO A 145 18.91 -36.44 18.94
N LYS A 146 19.63 -36.22 20.05
CA LYS A 146 20.29 -34.95 20.39
C LYS A 146 21.14 -34.41 19.24
N GLU A 147 21.92 -35.27 18.58
CA GLU A 147 22.82 -34.90 17.47
C GLU A 147 22.07 -34.35 16.25
N ARG A 148 20.79 -34.70 16.07
CA ARG A 148 19.93 -34.11 15.04
C ARG A 148 19.28 -32.81 15.49
N ARG A 149 18.87 -32.73 16.76
CA ARG A 149 18.25 -31.51 17.32
C ARG A 149 19.24 -30.35 17.36
N ASP A 150 20.48 -30.61 17.77
CA ASP A 150 21.53 -29.58 17.87
C ASP A 150 21.88 -28.97 16.50
N LYS A 151 21.68 -29.73 15.41
CA LYS A 151 21.92 -29.25 14.03
C LYS A 151 20.82 -28.30 13.53
N ASN A 152 19.62 -28.36 14.10
CA ASN A 152 18.53 -27.45 13.75
C ASN A 152 17.55 -27.28 14.93
N PRO A 153 17.97 -26.55 15.99
CA PRO A 153 17.18 -26.42 17.21
C PRO A 153 15.88 -25.65 16.96
N ALA A 154 15.90 -24.67 16.06
CA ALA A 154 14.73 -23.88 15.70
C ALA A 154 13.63 -24.70 15.02
N LEU A 155 13.99 -25.59 14.08
CA LEU A 155 13.03 -26.48 13.41
C LEU A 155 12.42 -27.47 14.40
N PHE A 156 13.22 -27.99 15.33
CA PHE A 156 12.73 -28.91 16.36
C PHE A 156 11.74 -28.23 17.30
N ILE A 157 12.10 -27.06 17.86
CA ILE A 157 11.20 -26.27 18.72
C ILE A 157 9.92 -25.92 17.97
N LYS A 158 10.03 -25.52 16.69
CA LYS A 158 8.89 -25.24 15.83
C LYS A 158 7.97 -26.45 15.69
N LEU A 159 8.50 -27.61 15.32
CA LEU A 159 7.72 -28.84 15.15
C LEU A 159 7.01 -29.25 16.47
N THR A 160 7.71 -29.19 17.60
CA THR A 160 7.14 -29.49 18.92
C THR A 160 5.97 -28.57 19.27
N ASN A 161 6.12 -27.26 19.04
CA ASN A 161 5.06 -26.28 19.29
C ASN A 161 3.89 -26.47 18.33
N GLN A 162 4.17 -26.76 17.06
CA GLN A 162 3.18 -26.98 16.02
C GLN A 162 2.32 -28.23 16.29
N VAL A 163 2.94 -29.37 16.61
CA VAL A 163 2.23 -30.61 16.97
C VAL A 163 1.41 -30.41 18.25
N SER A 164 1.97 -29.73 19.25
CA SER A 164 1.25 -29.45 20.51
C SER A 164 0.05 -28.54 20.29
N GLY A 165 0.19 -27.48 19.50
CA GLY A 165 -0.89 -26.58 19.15
C GLY A 165 -1.99 -27.27 18.34
N TRP A 166 -1.63 -28.11 17.37
CA TRP A 166 -2.59 -28.88 16.59
C TRP A 166 -3.41 -29.85 17.45
N ILE A 167 -2.77 -30.53 18.42
CA ILE A 167 -3.46 -31.39 19.39
C ILE A 167 -4.41 -30.57 20.26
N GLN A 168 -3.96 -29.42 20.77
CA GLN A 168 -4.80 -28.52 21.59
C GLN A 168 -6.01 -27.98 20.82
N SER A 169 -5.88 -27.78 19.51
CA SER A 169 -6.99 -27.37 18.64
C SER A 169 -7.93 -28.51 18.23
N GLY A 170 -7.76 -29.74 18.76
CA GLY A 170 -8.62 -30.88 18.44
C GLY A 170 -8.23 -31.62 17.16
N LYS A 171 -6.99 -31.49 16.70
CA LYS A 171 -6.41 -32.15 15.52
C LYS A 171 -7.23 -31.95 14.22
N PRO A 172 -7.66 -30.72 13.86
CA PRO A 172 -8.48 -30.52 12.65
C PRO A 172 -7.70 -30.90 11.39
N ASN A 173 -8.38 -31.46 10.38
CA ASN A 173 -7.84 -31.74 9.04
C ASN A 173 -7.73 -30.46 8.18
N GLY A 174 -7.57 -29.29 8.81
CA GLY A 174 -7.70 -27.97 8.21
C GLY A 174 -6.95 -26.91 8.99
N ALA A 175 -7.41 -25.66 8.94
CA ALA A 175 -6.75 -24.55 9.64
C ALA A 175 -6.94 -24.62 11.17
N PHE A 176 -5.94 -24.17 11.92
CA PHE A 176 -5.94 -24.03 13.37
C PHE A 176 -4.97 -22.93 13.85
N THR A 177 -5.15 -22.46 15.08
CA THR A 177 -4.38 -21.36 15.69
C THR A 177 -3.52 -21.87 16.86
N ILE A 178 -2.36 -21.22 17.10
CA ILE A 178 -1.52 -21.49 18.27
C ILE A 178 -1.41 -20.21 19.10
N ASN A 179 -1.82 -20.25 20.37
CA ASN A 179 -1.54 -19.19 21.34
C ASN A 179 -0.10 -19.32 21.85
N THR A 180 0.74 -18.31 21.61
CA THR A 180 2.18 -18.34 21.92
C THR A 180 2.56 -17.61 23.23
N ASP A 181 1.69 -17.58 24.23
CA ASP A 181 1.89 -16.78 25.46
C ASP A 181 2.79 -17.41 26.54
N ASN A 182 3.53 -18.50 26.26
CA ASN A 182 4.39 -19.15 27.26
C ASN A 182 5.85 -19.32 26.79
N SER A 183 6.60 -18.22 26.67
CA SER A 183 8.05 -18.23 26.41
C SER A 183 8.89 -17.45 27.44
N ASN A 184 8.71 -17.75 28.73
CA ASN A 184 9.70 -17.38 29.74
C ASN A 184 10.84 -18.41 29.74
N ASN A 185 11.93 -18.13 29.02
CA ASN A 185 13.34 -18.37 29.41
C ASN A 185 14.27 -18.32 28.18
N SER A 186 15.07 -17.27 28.07
CA SER A 186 16.41 -17.37 27.46
C SER A 186 17.36 -16.30 28.04
N PRO A 187 18.65 -16.61 28.26
CA PRO A 187 19.56 -15.75 29.01
C PRO A 187 20.12 -14.58 28.17
N SER A 188 20.38 -13.46 28.86
CA SER A 188 20.95 -12.21 28.34
C SER A 188 22.38 -12.36 27.82
N ALA A 189 22.67 -11.76 26.65
CA ALA A 189 24.02 -11.43 26.21
C ALA A 189 24.18 -9.90 26.11
N GLU A 190 25.31 -9.39 26.62
CA GLU A 190 25.64 -7.97 26.77
C GLU A 190 25.83 -7.20 25.44
N PRO A 191 25.68 -5.86 25.46
CA PRO A 191 25.62 -5.03 24.26
C PRO A 191 27.00 -4.66 23.70
N ILE A 192 27.18 -4.84 22.38
CA ILE A 192 28.33 -4.31 21.64
C ILE A 192 27.97 -2.92 21.06
N LYS A 193 28.87 -1.94 21.23
CA LYS A 193 28.77 -0.55 20.72
C LYS A 193 28.78 -0.49 19.18
N PRO A 194 28.10 0.50 18.56
CA PRO A 194 27.79 0.49 17.13
C PRO A 194 28.90 1.09 16.26
N PRO A 195 29.14 0.58 15.04
CA PRO A 195 29.76 1.35 13.97
C PRO A 195 28.71 1.90 12.98
N MET A 196 29.02 3.07 12.40
CA MET A 196 28.23 3.80 11.40
C MET A 196 27.90 2.93 10.16
N VAL A 197 26.60 2.79 9.87
CA VAL A 197 26.06 1.97 8.78
C VAL A 197 26.11 2.67 7.42
N ARG A 198 26.83 2.08 6.45
CA ARG A 198 26.62 2.26 5.00
C ARG A 198 26.29 0.89 4.40
N SER A 199 25.09 0.73 3.86
CA SER A 199 24.61 -0.50 3.23
C SER A 199 25.04 -0.52 1.77
N SER A 200 25.68 -1.58 1.27
CA SER A 200 25.70 -1.81 -0.18
C SER A 200 24.30 -2.26 -0.60
N GLU A 201 23.82 -1.77 -1.74
CA GLU A 201 22.55 -2.23 -2.31
C GLU A 201 22.69 -3.60 -3.01
N LEU A 202 23.88 -4.20 -2.99
CA LEU A 202 24.20 -5.47 -3.64
C LEU A 202 23.75 -6.71 -2.84
N GLY A 203 23.19 -6.52 -1.65
CA GLY A 203 22.83 -7.60 -0.72
C GLY A 203 24.02 -8.09 0.11
N GLU A 204 23.93 -9.33 0.61
CA GLU A 204 24.91 -9.88 1.56
C GLU A 204 26.24 -10.32 0.91
N CYS A 205 26.22 -10.61 -0.38
CA CYS A 205 27.37 -11.11 -1.12
C CYS A 205 27.27 -10.83 -2.63
N THR A 206 28.42 -10.92 -3.31
CA THR A 206 28.52 -10.87 -4.76
C THR A 206 28.67 -12.29 -5.33
N PRO A 207 27.71 -12.76 -6.14
CA PRO A 207 27.74 -14.09 -6.77
C PRO A 207 28.95 -14.31 -7.71
N ASP A 208 29.46 -15.53 -7.76
CA ASP A 208 30.37 -15.98 -8.83
C ASP A 208 29.57 -16.26 -10.12
N GLU A 209 30.17 -16.08 -11.29
CA GLU A 209 29.51 -16.33 -12.58
C GLU A 209 28.95 -17.77 -12.70
N LYS A 210 29.62 -18.74 -12.06
CA LYS A 210 29.31 -20.18 -12.18
C LYS A 210 27.98 -20.56 -11.54
N ILE A 211 27.50 -19.76 -10.60
CA ILE A 211 26.23 -20.03 -9.90
C ILE A 211 25.05 -19.31 -10.51
N ILE A 212 25.27 -18.47 -11.54
CA ILE A 212 24.19 -17.71 -12.16
C ILE A 212 23.33 -18.65 -13.01
N GLY A 213 22.19 -19.03 -12.43
CA GLY A 213 21.22 -19.92 -13.05
C GLY A 213 20.10 -19.19 -13.78
N PHE A 214 18.93 -19.81 -13.80
CA PHE A 214 17.71 -19.30 -14.44
C PHE A 214 16.48 -20.00 -13.83
N ASP A 215 15.29 -19.41 -13.99
CA ASP A 215 14.02 -20.04 -13.61
C ASP A 215 13.04 -20.08 -14.79
N TYR A 216 13.19 -21.10 -15.63
CA TYR A 216 12.37 -21.25 -16.84
C TYR A 216 10.86 -21.33 -16.54
N LYS A 217 10.47 -21.97 -15.42
CA LYS A 217 9.05 -22.12 -15.07
C LYS A 217 8.45 -20.75 -14.78
N LEU A 218 9.15 -19.96 -13.98
CA LEU A 218 8.71 -18.62 -13.61
C LEU A 218 8.78 -17.65 -14.79
N ASP A 219 9.81 -17.76 -15.64
CA ASP A 219 9.90 -17.01 -16.89
C ASP A 219 8.68 -17.22 -17.79
N ARG A 220 8.28 -18.49 -17.97
CA ARG A 220 7.07 -18.82 -18.75
C ARG A 220 5.80 -18.32 -18.07
N MET A 221 5.73 -18.32 -16.75
CA MET A 221 4.58 -17.75 -16.05
C MET A 221 4.45 -16.26 -16.37
N PHE A 222 5.52 -15.48 -16.19
CA PHE A 222 5.50 -14.04 -16.49
C PHE A 222 5.28 -13.74 -17.97
N GLU A 223 5.84 -14.53 -18.89
CA GLU A 223 5.62 -14.34 -20.33
C GLU A 223 4.14 -14.48 -20.71
N ASN A 224 3.41 -15.41 -20.09
CA ASN A 224 2.00 -15.67 -20.41
C ASN A 224 1.00 -14.89 -19.54
N SER A 225 1.45 -14.25 -18.45
CA SER A 225 0.55 -13.57 -17.51
C SER A 225 0.23 -12.14 -17.93
N LYS A 226 -0.99 -11.70 -17.61
CA LYS A 226 -1.40 -10.29 -17.68
C LYS A 226 -1.41 -9.59 -16.32
N GLU A 227 -1.22 -10.37 -15.25
CA GLU A 227 -1.30 -9.91 -13.87
C GLU A 227 -0.06 -10.37 -13.11
N LEU A 228 0.20 -9.71 -11.98
CA LEU A 228 1.29 -10.07 -11.09
C LEU A 228 0.79 -11.08 -10.04
N PRO A 229 1.66 -11.98 -9.54
CA PRO A 229 1.31 -12.85 -8.42
C PRO A 229 0.83 -12.06 -7.20
N LYS A 230 0.03 -12.69 -6.35
CA LYS A 230 -0.51 -12.01 -5.16
C LYS A 230 0.57 -11.82 -4.11
N ASP A 231 1.43 -12.81 -3.93
CA ASP A 231 2.48 -12.80 -2.93
C ASP A 231 3.85 -12.58 -3.58
N LEU A 232 4.69 -11.75 -2.96
CA LEU A 232 6.02 -11.43 -3.50
C LEU A 232 6.89 -12.69 -3.63
N SER A 233 6.64 -13.71 -2.80
CA SER A 233 7.38 -14.97 -2.79
C SER A 233 7.12 -15.86 -4.00
N GLU A 234 6.01 -15.62 -4.70
CA GLU A 234 5.67 -16.27 -5.96
C GLU A 234 6.36 -15.61 -7.16
N THR A 235 7.15 -14.55 -6.91
CA THR A 235 7.97 -13.86 -7.92
C THR A 235 9.43 -14.31 -7.85
N ASP A 236 10.34 -13.65 -8.59
CA ASP A 236 11.76 -13.96 -8.48
C ASP A 236 12.34 -13.53 -7.12
N MET A 237 11.63 -12.68 -6.38
CA MET A 237 12.01 -12.16 -5.06
C MET A 237 11.48 -13.04 -3.92
N PHE A 238 11.76 -14.34 -3.99
CA PHE A 238 11.37 -15.33 -2.97
C PHE A 238 12.27 -15.33 -1.73
N THR A 239 13.34 -14.55 -1.74
CA THR A 239 14.28 -14.31 -0.63
C THR A 239 15.07 -13.02 -0.89
N PHE A 240 15.80 -12.54 0.11
CA PHE A 240 16.81 -11.48 -0.03
C PHE A 240 18.25 -12.03 0.00
N ASP A 241 18.38 -13.36 0.10
CA ASP A 241 19.66 -14.05 0.00
C ASP A 241 20.20 -14.00 -1.44
N SER A 242 21.21 -13.15 -1.67
CA SER A 242 21.83 -12.93 -2.99
C SER A 242 22.28 -14.23 -3.66
N TYR A 243 22.70 -15.24 -2.88
CA TYR A 243 23.14 -16.51 -3.43
C TYR A 243 21.97 -17.33 -4.02
N GLU A 244 20.88 -17.43 -3.25
CA GLU A 244 19.68 -18.16 -3.68
C GLU A 244 19.01 -17.48 -4.88
N LEU A 245 18.97 -16.14 -4.87
CA LEU A 245 18.49 -15.34 -6.00
C LEU A 245 19.34 -15.55 -7.27
N ALA A 246 20.67 -15.55 -7.13
CA ALA A 246 21.58 -15.74 -8.27
C ALA A 246 21.45 -17.12 -8.92
N LYS A 247 21.26 -18.18 -8.11
CA LYS A 247 20.95 -19.54 -8.62
C LYS A 247 19.69 -19.60 -9.47
N LYS A 248 18.79 -18.64 -9.31
CA LYS A 248 17.57 -18.48 -10.11
C LYS A 248 17.69 -17.43 -11.20
N GLY A 249 18.82 -16.73 -11.33
CA GLY A 249 19.06 -15.73 -12.38
C GLY A 249 18.69 -14.29 -11.98
N THR A 250 18.39 -14.05 -10.70
CA THR A 250 18.11 -12.71 -10.17
C THR A 250 19.37 -12.10 -9.57
N LEU A 251 19.78 -10.94 -10.06
CA LEU A 251 21.04 -10.30 -9.69
C LEU A 251 20.80 -8.88 -9.16
N SER A 252 21.53 -8.50 -8.11
CA SER A 252 21.48 -7.16 -7.55
C SER A 252 22.33 -6.17 -8.35
N TYR A 253 21.92 -4.89 -8.37
CA TYR A 253 22.69 -3.81 -9.01
C TYR A 253 22.54 -2.51 -8.23
N ASN A 254 23.46 -1.57 -8.45
CA ASN A 254 23.41 -0.24 -7.85
C ASN A 254 23.51 0.86 -8.92
N VAL A 255 23.14 2.10 -8.55
CA VAL A 255 23.01 3.24 -9.48
C VAL A 255 23.80 4.45 -8.98
N GLU A 256 24.46 5.21 -9.85
CA GLU A 256 25.30 6.37 -9.46
C GLU A 256 24.50 7.53 -8.87
N TYR A 257 23.31 7.81 -9.42
CA TYR A 257 22.42 8.88 -8.99
C TYR A 257 21.10 8.27 -8.47
N PRO A 258 21.05 7.85 -7.20
CA PRO A 258 19.89 7.16 -6.65
C PRO A 258 18.70 8.10 -6.48
N LEU A 259 17.52 7.59 -6.83
CA LEU A 259 16.22 8.20 -6.50
C LEU A 259 16.09 8.38 -4.98
N TRP A 260 15.81 9.60 -4.55
CA TRP A 260 15.34 9.95 -3.23
C TRP A 260 13.85 9.57 -3.10
N ALA A 261 13.49 8.98 -1.97
CA ALA A 261 12.11 8.63 -1.64
C ALA A 261 12.01 8.52 -0.14
N ASP A 262 11.67 9.62 0.53
CA ASP A 262 11.52 9.71 1.98
C ASP A 262 12.73 9.26 2.81
N ASN A 263 13.95 9.53 2.34
CA ASN A 263 15.19 9.03 2.95
C ASN A 263 15.24 7.49 3.10
N ASN A 264 14.44 6.74 2.33
CA ASN A 264 14.50 5.28 2.31
C ASN A 264 15.77 4.79 1.63
N ASN A 265 16.42 3.81 2.27
CA ASN A 265 17.42 2.97 1.63
C ASN A 265 16.73 2.02 0.64
N LYS A 266 17.47 1.56 -0.37
CA LYS A 266 16.90 0.79 -1.46
C LYS A 266 17.77 -0.41 -1.81
N GLY A 267 17.15 -1.51 -2.19
CA GLY A 267 17.83 -2.61 -2.89
C GLY A 267 17.24 -2.71 -4.30
N ARG A 268 18.05 -3.08 -5.30
CA ARG A 268 17.59 -3.20 -6.70
C ARG A 268 18.08 -4.51 -7.29
N TRP A 269 17.20 -5.17 -8.04
CA TRP A 269 17.51 -6.43 -8.72
C TRP A 269 16.96 -6.45 -10.14
N ILE A 270 17.64 -7.21 -10.99
CA ILE A 270 17.26 -7.51 -12.37
C ILE A 270 17.19 -9.03 -12.55
N HIS A 271 16.21 -9.49 -13.31
CA HIS A 271 16.11 -10.87 -13.79
C HIS A 271 15.85 -10.86 -15.30
N LEU A 272 16.72 -11.51 -16.08
CA LEU A 272 16.57 -11.70 -17.52
C LEU A 272 15.92 -13.06 -17.81
N PRO A 273 14.83 -13.11 -18.60
CA PRO A 273 14.18 -14.36 -18.89
C PRO A 273 15.02 -15.24 -19.81
N VAL A 274 14.90 -16.57 -19.65
CA VAL A 274 15.41 -17.52 -20.63
C VAL A 274 14.38 -17.85 -21.70
N LYS A 275 14.82 -17.98 -22.96
CA LYS A 275 13.96 -18.44 -24.06
C LYS A 275 14.25 -19.90 -24.38
N LYS A 276 13.22 -20.64 -24.78
CA LYS A 276 13.39 -22.00 -25.32
C LYS A 276 13.81 -21.90 -26.79
N GLY A 277 15.06 -22.24 -27.07
CA GLY A 277 15.58 -22.41 -28.43
C GLY A 277 15.44 -23.84 -28.93
N VAL A 278 15.86 -24.06 -30.19
CA VAL A 278 15.84 -25.36 -30.86
C VAL A 278 16.69 -26.41 -30.13
N TRP A 279 17.79 -25.98 -29.49
CA TRP A 279 18.79 -26.85 -28.86
C TRP A 279 18.81 -26.77 -27.32
N GLY A 280 17.77 -26.19 -26.70
CA GLY A 280 17.69 -26.03 -25.24
C GLY A 280 17.31 -24.61 -24.82
N TYR A 281 17.64 -24.23 -23.59
CA TYR A 281 17.39 -22.89 -23.08
C TYR A 281 18.50 -21.92 -23.54
N LYS A 282 18.10 -20.77 -24.05
CA LYS A 282 18.99 -19.67 -24.43
C LYS A 282 18.81 -18.53 -23.42
N LYS A 283 19.87 -18.21 -22.68
CA LYS A 283 19.93 -17.00 -21.86
C LYS A 283 19.80 -15.76 -22.76
N GLN A 284 19.03 -14.78 -22.30
CA GLN A 284 18.97 -13.47 -22.92
C GLN A 284 19.95 -12.51 -22.24
N SER A 285 20.31 -11.45 -22.95
CA SER A 285 21.24 -10.41 -22.50
C SER A 285 20.66 -9.05 -22.83
N VAL A 286 21.01 -8.03 -22.03
CA VAL A 286 20.75 -6.63 -22.37
C VAL A 286 21.77 -6.19 -23.40
N ASN A 287 21.30 -5.74 -24.55
CA ASN A 287 22.19 -5.28 -25.62
C ASN A 287 22.57 -3.81 -25.39
N TYR A 288 23.87 -3.51 -25.41
CA TYR A 288 24.37 -2.13 -25.42
C TYR A 288 24.50 -1.64 -26.86
N ASN A 289 23.82 -0.54 -27.17
CA ASN A 289 23.94 0.13 -28.46
C ASN A 289 25.04 1.19 -28.39
N SER A 290 26.18 0.94 -29.05
CA SER A 290 27.34 1.84 -29.00
C SER A 290 27.12 3.18 -29.69
N THR A 291 26.19 3.27 -30.64
CA THR A 291 25.86 4.52 -31.33
C THR A 291 24.99 5.42 -30.45
N THR A 292 23.93 4.87 -29.85
CA THR A 292 23.01 5.67 -29.02
C THR A 292 23.44 5.76 -27.56
N LYS A 293 24.39 4.90 -27.14
CA LYS A 293 24.81 4.71 -25.74
C LYS A 293 23.65 4.35 -24.83
N GLN A 294 22.69 3.58 -25.33
CA GLN A 294 21.49 3.13 -24.61
C GLN A 294 21.46 1.59 -24.49
N PHE A 295 20.60 1.11 -23.59
CA PHE A 295 20.31 -0.31 -23.45
C PHE A 295 19.02 -0.71 -24.15
N GLU A 296 19.09 -1.80 -24.87
CA GLU A 296 17.94 -2.53 -25.40
C GLU A 296 17.64 -3.69 -24.44
N ILE A 297 16.53 -3.56 -23.70
CA ILE A 297 16.11 -4.49 -22.66
C ILE A 297 15.17 -5.54 -23.27
N PRO A 298 15.44 -6.84 -23.15
CA PRO A 298 14.53 -7.88 -23.62
C PRO A 298 13.16 -7.85 -22.93
N ASP A 299 12.10 -8.17 -23.68
CA ASP A 299 10.76 -8.34 -23.12
C ASP A 299 10.71 -9.39 -22.01
N ASN A 300 9.87 -9.14 -21.01
CA ASN A 300 9.70 -9.88 -19.76
C ASN A 300 10.93 -9.87 -18.83
N THR A 301 11.88 -8.96 -19.04
CA THR A 301 12.89 -8.61 -18.02
C THR A 301 12.20 -8.00 -16.81
N ARG A 302 12.59 -8.45 -15.61
CA ARG A 302 11.93 -8.06 -14.36
C ARG A 302 12.88 -7.26 -13.50
N PHE A 303 12.42 -6.08 -13.08
CA PHE A 303 13.16 -5.17 -12.22
C PHE A 303 12.45 -5.07 -10.88
N TYR A 304 13.19 -5.32 -9.81
CA TYR A 304 12.70 -5.21 -8.44
C TYR A 304 13.38 -4.06 -7.72
N LYS A 305 12.64 -3.36 -6.87
CA LYS A 305 13.16 -2.33 -5.99
C LYS A 305 12.51 -2.44 -4.63
N ASN A 306 13.29 -2.79 -3.61
CA ASN A 306 12.83 -2.83 -2.24
C ASN A 306 13.17 -1.53 -1.50
N PHE A 307 12.28 -1.03 -0.66
CA PHE A 307 12.48 0.17 0.15
C PHE A 307 12.57 -0.19 1.63
N TYR A 308 13.62 0.34 2.26
CA TYR A 308 13.93 0.12 3.66
C TYR A 308 13.89 1.45 4.42
N LYS A 309 13.07 1.52 5.48
CA LYS A 309 12.99 2.67 6.37
C LYS A 309 13.89 2.48 7.59
N LYS A 310 14.65 3.51 7.95
CA LYS A 310 15.39 3.56 9.22
C LYS A 310 14.40 3.64 10.39
N VAL A 311 14.53 2.73 11.34
CA VAL A 311 13.76 2.68 12.59
C VAL A 311 14.75 2.65 13.75
N LYS A 312 14.54 3.54 14.72
CA LYS A 312 15.31 3.51 15.97
C LYS A 312 14.65 2.53 16.93
N GLN A 313 15.39 1.49 17.30
CA GLN A 313 14.92 0.45 18.21
C GLN A 313 14.92 0.92 19.66
N ARG A 314 14.21 0.18 20.53
CA ARG A 314 14.17 0.45 21.99
C ARG A 314 15.53 0.47 22.68
N ASN A 315 16.47 -0.34 22.18
CA ASN A 315 17.85 -0.40 22.68
C ASN A 315 18.74 0.75 22.15
N GLY A 316 18.20 1.66 21.35
CA GLY A 316 18.91 2.79 20.74
C GLY A 316 19.60 2.46 19.41
N ASN A 317 19.62 1.20 18.97
CA ASN A 317 20.20 0.80 17.69
C ASN A 317 19.31 1.23 16.52
N ILE A 318 19.91 1.35 15.33
CA ILE A 318 19.17 1.63 14.10
C ILE A 318 18.99 0.33 13.32
N ARG A 319 17.73 -0.01 13.07
CA ARG A 319 17.31 -1.10 12.17
C ARG A 319 16.72 -0.52 10.90
N TYR A 320 16.69 -1.32 9.84
CA TYR A 320 16.10 -0.96 8.57
C TYR A 320 14.94 -1.89 8.27
N ARG A 321 13.73 -1.35 8.34
CA ARG A 321 12.48 -2.06 8.14
C ARG A 321 12.09 -2.09 6.67
N ARG A 322 11.75 -3.26 6.12
CA ARG A 322 11.13 -3.39 4.80
C ARG A 322 9.72 -2.79 4.83
N VAL A 323 9.41 -1.94 3.85
CA VAL A 323 8.11 -1.25 3.78
C VAL A 323 7.36 -1.60 2.50
N GLU A 324 8.05 -1.57 1.36
CA GLU A 324 7.46 -1.92 0.06
C GLU A 324 8.49 -2.52 -0.89
N THR A 325 8.03 -3.39 -1.79
CA THR A 325 8.81 -3.89 -2.93
C THR A 325 8.06 -3.59 -4.21
N ARG A 326 8.68 -2.87 -5.16
CA ARG A 326 8.10 -2.58 -6.46
C ARG A 326 8.67 -3.51 -7.52
N ILE A 327 7.81 -3.97 -8.43
CA ILE A 327 8.19 -4.77 -9.61
C ILE A 327 7.77 -4.06 -10.89
N ILE A 328 8.63 -4.14 -11.91
CA ILE A 328 8.27 -3.88 -13.30
C ILE A 328 8.64 -5.07 -14.16
N VAL A 329 7.68 -5.58 -14.94
CA VAL A 329 7.92 -6.56 -16.01
C VAL A 329 7.95 -5.78 -17.32
N ALA A 330 9.15 -5.53 -17.85
CA ALA A 330 9.37 -4.72 -19.05
C ALA A 330 8.79 -5.41 -20.29
N ARG A 331 8.00 -4.72 -21.10
CA ARG A 331 7.44 -5.24 -22.37
C ARG A 331 7.41 -4.17 -23.43
N THR A 332 7.33 -4.57 -24.69
CA THR A 332 7.25 -3.67 -25.84
C THR A 332 5.86 -3.73 -26.50
N PRO A 333 5.22 -2.59 -26.78
CA PRO A 333 5.52 -1.25 -26.26
C PRO A 333 5.45 -1.18 -24.73
N TRP A 334 6.14 -0.21 -24.12
CA TRP A 334 6.24 -0.07 -22.65
C TRP A 334 4.90 -0.04 -21.93
N THR A 335 3.84 0.43 -22.60
CA THR A 335 2.46 0.45 -22.10
C THR A 335 1.88 -0.94 -21.81
N ASN A 336 2.47 -2.01 -22.35
CA ASN A 336 2.13 -3.39 -22.03
C ASN A 336 2.85 -3.93 -20.79
N SER A 337 3.79 -3.17 -20.22
CA SER A 337 4.55 -3.57 -19.04
C SER A 337 3.63 -3.77 -17.83
N LEU A 338 3.97 -4.73 -16.98
CA LEU A 338 3.27 -4.93 -15.72
C LEU A 338 3.96 -4.14 -14.62
N TYR A 339 3.18 -3.43 -13.81
CA TYR A 339 3.63 -2.63 -12.68
C TYR A 339 2.94 -3.13 -11.42
N GLY A 340 3.67 -3.25 -10.33
CA GLY A 340 3.09 -3.61 -9.04
C GLY A 340 3.92 -3.13 -7.87
N THR A 341 3.25 -2.90 -6.75
CA THR A 341 3.87 -2.61 -5.48
C THR A 341 3.37 -3.62 -4.46
N TYR A 342 4.27 -4.35 -3.82
CA TYR A 342 3.97 -5.24 -2.70
C TYR A 342 4.18 -4.49 -1.38
N LYS A 343 3.19 -4.54 -0.51
CA LYS A 343 3.25 -3.98 0.85
C LYS A 343 3.73 -5.06 1.82
N TRP A 344 4.76 -4.74 2.61
CA TRP A 344 5.22 -5.62 3.68
C TRP A 344 4.27 -5.58 4.89
N ASP A 345 4.11 -6.74 5.54
CA ASP A 345 3.42 -6.83 6.82
C ASP A 345 4.23 -6.20 7.96
N GLU A 346 3.63 -6.09 9.15
CA GLU A 346 4.30 -5.49 10.30
C GLU A 346 5.50 -6.31 10.79
N ALA A 347 5.43 -7.63 10.61
CA ALA A 347 6.50 -8.55 10.97
C ALA A 347 7.65 -8.60 9.94
N GLU A 348 7.48 -7.96 8.78
CA GLU A 348 8.39 -8.03 7.63
C GLU A 348 8.65 -9.45 7.13
N GLN A 349 7.70 -10.37 7.29
CA GLN A 349 7.84 -11.78 6.91
C GLN A 349 7.15 -12.09 5.58
N THR A 350 6.14 -11.30 5.22
CA THR A 350 5.35 -11.46 4.00
C THR A 350 5.11 -10.12 3.34
N ALA A 351 4.92 -10.13 2.01
CA ALA A 351 4.57 -8.95 1.25
C ALA A 351 3.53 -9.30 0.19
N THR A 352 2.42 -8.57 0.19
CA THR A 352 1.26 -8.83 -0.68
C THR A 352 1.10 -7.69 -1.68
N LEU A 353 0.72 -8.02 -2.91
CA LEU A 353 0.46 -7.06 -3.97
C LEU A 353 -0.63 -6.08 -3.52
N VAL A 354 -0.37 -4.79 -3.71
CA VAL A 354 -1.40 -3.76 -3.56
C VAL A 354 -2.31 -3.85 -4.78
N ASP A 355 -3.52 -4.32 -4.56
CA ASP A 355 -4.55 -4.54 -5.57
C ASP A 355 -5.79 -3.67 -5.35
N THR A 356 -5.78 -2.80 -4.33
CA THR A 356 -6.94 -1.98 -3.99
C THR A 356 -7.23 -1.01 -5.13
N PRO A 357 -8.35 -1.15 -5.85
CA PRO A 357 -8.56 -0.38 -7.07
C PRO A 357 -9.00 1.05 -6.78
N TYR A 358 -8.93 1.88 -7.82
CA TYR A 358 -9.64 3.16 -7.85
C TYR A 358 -11.17 2.92 -7.82
N ARG A 359 -11.94 3.97 -7.54
CA ARG A 359 -13.41 3.90 -7.40
C ARG A 359 -14.11 3.43 -8.68
N ASP A 360 -13.56 3.77 -9.83
CA ASP A 360 -13.97 3.31 -11.17
C ASP A 360 -13.52 1.89 -11.53
N GLY A 361 -12.85 1.21 -10.61
CA GLY A 361 -12.27 -0.11 -10.86
C GLY A 361 -10.96 -0.08 -11.65
N SER A 362 -10.41 1.11 -11.94
CA SER A 362 -9.13 1.23 -12.63
C SER A 362 -7.96 0.98 -11.67
N GLY A 363 -6.90 0.35 -12.18
CA GLY A 363 -5.59 0.23 -11.52
C GLY A 363 -5.61 -0.20 -10.05
N PHE A 364 -4.52 0.08 -9.33
CA PHE A 364 -4.45 0.01 -7.87
C PHE A 364 -4.04 1.38 -7.36
N LYS A 365 -4.63 1.84 -6.26
CA LYS A 365 -4.46 3.20 -5.74
C LYS A 365 -3.33 3.32 -4.74
N ASP A 366 -3.00 4.56 -4.37
CA ASP A 366 -2.07 4.83 -3.29
C ASP A 366 -2.59 4.27 -1.94
N ILE A 367 -1.70 3.69 -1.13
CA ILE A 367 -2.01 3.26 0.24
C ILE A 367 -1.30 4.17 1.22
N LEU A 368 -2.06 4.78 2.13
CA LEU A 368 -1.53 5.48 3.31
C LEU A 368 -1.43 4.51 4.49
N MET A 369 -0.30 4.56 5.19
CA MET A 369 -0.09 3.80 6.42
C MET A 369 0.71 4.60 7.44
N LYS A 370 0.56 4.27 8.72
CA LYS A 370 1.43 4.74 9.79
C LYS A 370 2.62 3.79 9.92
N LEU A 371 3.82 4.35 10.00
CA LEU A 371 5.07 3.63 10.16
C LEU A 371 5.76 4.07 11.44
N GLU A 372 6.11 3.10 12.28
CA GLU A 372 6.90 3.36 13.47
C GLU A 372 8.33 3.69 13.07
N VAL A 373 8.82 4.86 13.50
CA VAL A 373 10.16 5.36 13.19
C VAL A 373 11.07 5.39 14.41
N ASP A 374 10.51 5.36 15.63
CA ASP A 374 11.25 5.24 16.88
C ASP A 374 10.44 4.41 17.90
N GLU A 375 10.84 3.15 18.10
CA GLU A 375 10.22 2.19 19.02
C GLU A 375 10.42 2.58 20.50
N SER A 376 11.43 3.42 20.80
CA SER A 376 11.71 3.87 22.17
C SER A 376 10.73 4.94 22.64
N THR A 377 10.18 5.72 21.71
CA THR A 377 9.19 6.77 21.98
C THR A 377 7.79 6.43 21.46
N GLY A 378 7.66 5.38 20.63
CA GLY A 378 6.44 5.06 19.89
C GLY A 378 6.13 6.08 18.79
N ALA A 379 7.14 6.83 18.31
CA ALA A 379 6.92 7.85 17.31
C ALA A 379 6.52 7.22 15.97
N GLN A 380 5.39 7.69 15.42
CA GLN A 380 4.81 7.23 14.16
C GLN A 380 4.90 8.33 13.12
N ARG A 381 5.03 7.93 11.86
CA ARG A 381 5.01 8.83 10.71
C ARG A 381 4.11 8.28 9.61
N ASP A 382 3.45 9.16 8.89
CA ASP A 382 2.73 8.76 7.67
C ASP A 382 3.71 8.27 6.59
N TYR A 383 3.30 7.24 5.87
CA TYR A 383 4.02 6.69 4.73
C TYR A 383 3.02 6.35 3.62
N ALA A 384 3.42 6.61 2.38
CA ALA A 384 2.59 6.37 1.21
C ALA A 384 3.24 5.39 0.23
N ILE A 385 2.49 4.33 -0.06
CA ILE A 385 2.83 3.36 -1.10
C ILE A 385 2.13 3.81 -2.39
N PRO A 386 2.85 4.04 -3.49
CA PRO A 386 2.23 4.58 -4.70
C PRO A 386 1.42 3.54 -5.46
N GLY A 387 0.30 4.01 -6.01
CA GLY A 387 -0.58 3.32 -6.93
C GLY A 387 -0.07 3.28 -8.37
N LYS A 388 -0.78 2.53 -9.21
CA LYS A 388 -0.45 2.28 -10.62
C LYS A 388 -0.26 3.55 -11.42
N GLN A 389 -1.14 4.54 -11.24
CA GLN A 389 -1.10 5.77 -12.03
C GLN A 389 0.20 6.55 -11.79
N ARG A 390 0.66 6.66 -10.54
CA ARG A 390 1.96 7.30 -10.24
C ARG A 390 3.14 6.52 -10.81
N CYS A 391 3.05 5.19 -10.84
CA CYS A 391 4.05 4.37 -11.54
C CYS A 391 4.09 4.76 -13.02
N ILE A 392 2.95 4.87 -13.69
CA ILE A 392 2.87 5.25 -15.11
C ILE A 392 3.42 6.66 -15.33
N GLU A 393 2.97 7.66 -14.56
CA GLU A 393 3.42 9.06 -14.70
C GLU A 393 4.93 9.22 -14.51
N CYS A 394 5.52 8.45 -13.59
CA CYS A 394 6.95 8.49 -13.36
C CYS A 394 7.74 7.76 -14.46
N HIS A 395 7.20 6.68 -15.02
CA HIS A 395 7.90 5.80 -15.96
C HIS A 395 7.63 6.12 -17.44
N MET A 396 6.59 6.91 -17.74
CA MET A 396 6.33 7.39 -19.10
C MET A 396 7.48 8.28 -19.59
N GLY A 397 7.83 8.16 -20.87
CA GLY A 397 8.94 8.90 -21.44
C GLY A 397 10.32 8.47 -20.91
N SER A 398 10.44 7.28 -20.30
CA SER A 398 11.74 6.71 -19.94
C SER A 398 12.72 6.80 -21.12
N SER A 399 13.97 7.19 -20.89
CA SER A 399 14.94 7.46 -21.97
C SER A 399 15.20 6.27 -22.91
N GLY A 400 15.09 5.03 -22.40
CA GLY A 400 15.19 3.80 -23.19
C GLY A 400 13.88 3.34 -23.86
N LYS A 401 12.80 4.14 -23.77
CA LYS A 401 11.45 3.86 -24.32
C LYS A 401 10.85 2.50 -23.92
N ASN A 402 11.29 1.94 -22.80
CA ASN A 402 10.92 0.62 -22.28
C ASN A 402 10.29 0.67 -20.88
N GLY A 403 10.04 1.87 -20.35
CA GLY A 403 9.45 2.09 -19.03
C GLY A 403 10.41 1.82 -17.87
N ILE A 404 11.71 1.60 -18.10
CA ILE A 404 12.70 1.32 -17.04
C ILE A 404 13.50 2.58 -16.69
N LEU A 405 13.61 2.83 -15.39
CA LEU A 405 14.35 3.96 -14.82
C LEU A 405 15.53 3.44 -13.99
N GLY A 406 16.63 4.19 -13.98
CA GLY A 406 17.80 3.89 -13.15
C GLY A 406 18.68 2.74 -13.65
N PHE A 407 18.24 1.89 -14.58
CA PHE A 407 19.09 0.90 -15.25
C PHE A 407 19.52 1.42 -16.63
N THR A 408 20.55 2.26 -16.65
CA THR A 408 21.10 2.87 -17.87
C THR A 408 22.62 2.81 -17.83
N PRO A 409 23.32 2.95 -18.97
CA PRO A 409 24.79 2.97 -18.97
C PRO A 409 25.36 4.04 -18.03
N LEU A 410 24.77 5.23 -18.01
CA LEU A 410 25.18 6.32 -17.10
C LEU A 410 25.02 5.95 -15.62
N GLN A 411 23.91 5.30 -15.26
CA GLN A 411 23.62 4.95 -13.87
C GLN A 411 24.44 3.76 -13.38
N LEU A 412 24.76 2.79 -14.25
CA LEU A 412 25.57 1.63 -13.86
C LEU A 412 27.07 1.97 -13.72
N ASN A 413 27.53 3.08 -14.32
CA ASN A 413 28.91 3.52 -14.26
C ASN A 413 29.24 4.22 -12.92
N ARG A 414 29.62 3.44 -11.91
CA ARG A 414 29.85 3.88 -10.53
C ARG A 414 31.23 4.53 -10.34
N ARG A 415 31.28 5.61 -9.55
CA ARG A 415 32.52 6.39 -9.31
C ARG A 415 33.15 6.20 -7.94
N ASN A 416 34.48 6.33 -7.88
CA ASN A 416 35.25 6.24 -6.64
C ASN A 416 34.87 7.32 -5.62
N PHE A 417 35.11 7.03 -4.34
CA PHE A 417 35.09 8.05 -3.30
C PHE A 417 36.10 9.17 -3.62
N GLY A 418 35.71 10.42 -3.40
CA GLY A 418 36.54 11.59 -3.68
C GLY A 418 36.49 12.11 -5.13
N GLU A 419 36.14 11.28 -6.11
CA GLU A 419 35.93 11.75 -7.49
C GLU A 419 34.74 12.72 -7.54
N TYR A 420 34.95 13.91 -8.12
CA TYR A 420 33.97 15.02 -8.08
C TYR A 420 33.41 15.26 -6.66
N GLU A 421 34.30 15.14 -5.66
CA GLU A 421 33.99 15.26 -4.24
C GLU A 421 32.84 14.35 -3.77
N LYS A 422 32.71 13.17 -4.34
CA LYS A 422 31.77 12.14 -3.86
C LYS A 422 32.12 11.75 -2.42
N GLN A 423 31.19 12.01 -1.51
CA GLN A 423 31.34 11.74 -0.07
C GLN A 423 30.94 10.31 0.32
N GLU A 424 30.32 9.59 -0.62
CA GLU A 424 29.89 8.22 -0.44
C GLU A 424 31.01 7.24 -0.78
N TRP A 425 31.26 6.34 0.16
CA TRP A 425 32.18 5.24 -0.01
C TRP A 425 31.42 4.14 -0.72
N ILE A 426 32.04 3.54 -1.73
CA ILE A 426 31.47 2.44 -2.50
C ILE A 426 32.41 1.25 -2.42
N SER A 427 31.85 0.05 -2.38
CA SER A 427 32.64 -1.17 -2.30
C SER A 427 33.28 -1.49 -3.66
N GLU A 428 34.31 -2.34 -3.65
CA GLU A 428 34.93 -2.81 -4.90
C GLU A 428 33.93 -3.52 -5.81
N ALA A 429 32.99 -4.26 -5.21
CA ALA A 429 31.90 -4.87 -5.94
C ALA A 429 31.02 -3.80 -6.61
N GLU A 430 30.69 -2.69 -5.97
CA GLU A 430 29.89 -1.66 -6.66
C GLU A 430 30.65 -1.00 -7.82
N ARG A 431 31.97 -0.81 -7.68
CA ARG A 431 32.83 -0.23 -8.72
C ARG A 431 32.92 -1.09 -9.97
N THR A 432 33.09 -2.39 -9.77
CA THR A 432 33.35 -3.35 -10.86
C THR A 432 32.07 -3.98 -11.42
N GLN A 433 30.89 -3.47 -11.04
CA GLN A 433 29.61 -4.10 -11.42
C GLN A 433 29.40 -4.23 -12.92
N VAL A 434 29.85 -3.25 -13.71
CA VAL A 434 29.76 -3.29 -15.17
C VAL A 434 30.54 -4.48 -15.71
N GLN A 435 31.80 -4.65 -15.29
CA GLN A 435 32.62 -5.77 -15.73
C GLN A 435 31.97 -7.10 -15.35
N ARG A 436 31.48 -7.22 -14.10
CA ARG A 436 30.77 -8.43 -13.69
C ARG A 436 29.54 -8.72 -14.54
N PHE A 437 28.77 -7.71 -14.92
CA PHE A 437 27.61 -7.91 -15.80
C PHE A 437 28.00 -8.35 -17.21
N LEU A 438 29.18 -7.97 -17.70
CA LEU A 438 29.74 -8.51 -18.94
C LEU A 438 30.17 -9.97 -18.74
N ASP A 439 30.89 -10.27 -17.66
CA ASP A 439 31.37 -11.62 -17.35
C ASP A 439 30.19 -12.60 -17.17
N TYR A 440 29.12 -12.16 -16.50
CA TYR A 440 27.89 -12.94 -16.31
C TYR A 440 27.09 -13.14 -17.61
N GLY A 441 27.41 -12.40 -18.68
CA GLY A 441 26.59 -12.33 -19.88
C GLY A 441 25.24 -11.64 -19.67
N LEU A 442 25.09 -10.84 -18.61
CA LEU A 442 23.89 -10.03 -18.37
C LEU A 442 23.80 -8.89 -19.39
N ILE A 443 24.95 -8.29 -19.73
CA ILE A 443 25.08 -7.23 -20.74
C ILE A 443 25.99 -7.73 -21.86
N GLU A 444 25.63 -7.46 -23.11
CA GLU A 444 26.44 -7.78 -24.28
C GLU A 444 26.73 -6.54 -25.14
N ASN A 445 27.74 -6.64 -26.01
CA ASN A 445 28.16 -5.60 -26.97
C ASN A 445 28.56 -4.25 -26.35
N ALA A 446 28.82 -4.20 -25.03
CA ALA A 446 29.30 -3.00 -24.37
C ALA A 446 30.83 -2.88 -24.41
N PRO A 447 31.37 -1.65 -24.44
CA PRO A 447 32.81 -1.44 -24.38
C PRO A 447 33.36 -1.76 -22.98
N VAL A 448 34.67 -1.98 -22.90
CA VAL A 448 35.40 -2.15 -21.63
C VAL A 448 35.19 -0.90 -20.77
N ALA A 449 35.11 -1.06 -19.44
CA ALA A 449 34.54 -0.12 -18.47
C ALA A 449 34.98 1.37 -18.54
N ALA A 450 36.08 1.72 -19.23
CA ALA A 450 36.55 3.09 -19.39
C ALA A 450 35.66 3.96 -20.30
N ASP A 451 34.95 3.39 -21.27
CA ASP A 451 34.19 4.15 -22.30
C ASP A 451 32.71 4.38 -21.97
N TRP A 452 32.28 4.02 -20.76
CA TRP A 452 30.89 4.18 -20.35
C TRP A 452 30.56 5.65 -20.06
N PRO A 453 29.35 6.13 -20.41
CA PRO A 453 29.01 7.54 -20.27
C PRO A 453 29.08 8.00 -18.81
N LYS A 454 29.61 9.21 -18.62
CA LYS A 454 29.63 9.95 -17.35
C LYS A 454 29.00 11.32 -17.59
N LEU A 455 28.41 11.91 -16.56
CA LEU A 455 27.63 13.14 -16.69
C LEU A 455 28.47 14.34 -17.19
N GLU A 456 29.73 14.45 -16.79
CA GLU A 456 30.69 15.48 -17.22
C GLU A 456 31.22 15.29 -18.64
N THR A 457 31.09 14.08 -19.20
CA THR A 457 31.58 13.75 -20.56
C THR A 457 30.44 13.42 -21.52
N ILE A 458 29.18 13.54 -21.09
CA ILE A 458 28.03 13.18 -21.91
C ILE A 458 27.76 14.23 -23.01
N SER A 459 28.19 15.47 -22.78
CA SER A 459 28.19 16.55 -23.76
C SER A 459 29.58 17.20 -23.89
N SER A 460 29.73 18.05 -24.91
CA SER A 460 30.91 18.88 -25.12
C SER A 460 31.05 20.04 -24.13
N VAL A 461 30.04 20.27 -23.29
CA VAL A 461 30.01 21.38 -22.32
C VAL A 461 30.15 20.80 -20.92
N ALA A 462 31.33 20.97 -20.34
CA ALA A 462 31.60 20.55 -18.97
C ALA A 462 30.85 21.42 -17.96
N PRO A 463 30.50 20.88 -16.77
CA PRO A 463 29.99 21.69 -15.67
C PRO A 463 30.97 22.81 -15.30
N SER A 464 30.44 24.01 -15.06
CA SER A 464 31.19 25.21 -14.70
C SER A 464 31.83 25.10 -13.31
N ASN A 465 31.22 24.34 -12.41
CA ASN A 465 31.72 24.06 -11.07
C ASN A 465 31.10 22.77 -10.48
N VAL A 466 31.59 22.34 -9.30
CA VAL A 466 31.14 21.12 -8.63
C VAL A 466 29.67 21.17 -8.18
N HIS A 467 29.14 22.35 -7.84
CA HIS A 467 27.76 22.51 -7.40
C HIS A 467 26.78 22.33 -8.55
N GLU A 468 27.12 22.84 -9.74
CA GLU A 468 26.37 22.61 -10.98
C GLU A 468 26.30 21.13 -11.34
N TYR A 469 27.46 20.45 -11.29
CA TYR A 469 27.53 19.00 -11.50
C TYR A 469 26.65 18.23 -10.51
N ARG A 470 26.73 18.54 -9.21
CA ARG A 470 25.97 17.85 -8.15
C ARG A 470 24.47 18.08 -8.28
N ALA A 471 24.06 19.29 -8.65
CA ALA A 471 22.66 19.61 -8.93
C ALA A 471 22.14 18.80 -10.11
N GLN A 472 22.85 18.78 -11.25
CA GLN A 472 22.46 17.99 -12.41
C GLN A 472 22.41 16.49 -12.10
N GLY A 473 23.38 15.95 -11.33
CA GLY A 473 23.37 14.55 -10.90
C GLY A 473 22.16 14.21 -10.03
N TYR A 474 21.80 15.07 -9.09
CA TYR A 474 20.58 14.91 -8.29
C TYR A 474 19.32 14.91 -9.17
N LEU A 475 19.19 15.88 -10.08
CA LEU A 475 18.04 15.99 -10.97
C LEU A 475 17.93 14.80 -11.94
N THR A 476 19.06 14.23 -12.36
CA THR A 476 19.10 13.02 -13.20
C THR A 476 18.38 11.84 -12.54
N GLY A 477 18.57 11.65 -11.24
CA GLY A 477 17.94 10.56 -10.49
C GLY A 477 16.53 10.86 -9.95
N ASN A 478 16.11 12.13 -9.92
CA ASN A 478 14.93 12.56 -9.15
C ASN A 478 13.90 13.39 -9.92
N CYS A 479 14.29 14.02 -11.03
CA CYS A 479 13.42 14.96 -11.76
C CYS A 479 13.35 14.63 -13.25
N ALA A 480 14.44 14.17 -13.86
CA ALA A 480 14.54 13.84 -15.29
C ALA A 480 13.52 12.80 -15.77
N HIS A 481 13.03 11.94 -14.88
CA HIS A 481 12.02 10.93 -15.20
C HIS A 481 10.69 11.56 -15.66
N CYS A 482 10.30 12.71 -15.09
CA CYS A 482 9.09 13.41 -15.50
C CYS A 482 9.41 14.59 -16.44
N HIS A 483 10.57 15.21 -16.26
CA HIS A 483 11.06 16.37 -17.01
C HIS A 483 11.94 15.94 -18.19
N ASN A 484 11.32 15.27 -19.16
CA ASN A 484 11.91 14.85 -20.43
C ASN A 484 10.90 15.04 -21.57
N PRO A 485 11.32 15.01 -22.85
CA PRO A 485 10.45 15.28 -23.99
C PRO A 485 9.20 14.40 -24.14
N ASP A 486 9.18 13.22 -23.52
CA ASP A 486 8.07 12.28 -23.59
C ASP A 486 7.42 12.07 -22.19
N GLY A 487 7.80 12.89 -21.20
CA GLY A 487 7.50 12.71 -19.78
C GLY A 487 6.25 13.45 -19.31
N PHE A 488 5.77 13.10 -18.13
CA PHE A 488 4.53 13.67 -17.56
C PHE A 488 4.57 15.20 -17.43
N ALA A 489 5.72 15.78 -17.10
CA ALA A 489 5.85 17.23 -16.91
C ALA A 489 6.02 18.01 -18.23
N PHE A 490 5.99 17.34 -19.39
CA PHE A 490 6.22 17.92 -20.72
C PHE A 490 4.94 18.43 -21.42
N THR A 491 3.81 18.55 -20.72
CA THR A 491 2.55 18.89 -21.39
C THR A 491 2.49 20.34 -21.92
N LYS A 492 1.90 20.48 -23.12
CA LYS A 492 1.79 21.67 -24.00
C LYS A 492 1.28 22.96 -23.35
N GLU A 493 0.72 22.91 -22.14
CA GLU A 493 0.13 24.06 -21.45
C GLU A 493 1.14 24.91 -20.66
N ASN A 494 2.36 24.41 -20.40
CA ASN A 494 3.28 25.05 -19.45
C ASN A 494 4.41 25.91 -20.05
N GLY A 495 4.43 26.14 -21.37
CA GLY A 495 5.20 27.19 -22.06
C GLY A 495 6.74 27.21 -21.92
N ILE A 496 7.36 26.40 -21.04
CA ILE A 496 8.81 26.25 -20.89
C ILE A 496 9.14 24.77 -20.73
N THR A 497 9.99 24.27 -21.60
CA THR A 497 10.52 22.92 -21.54
C THR A 497 11.72 22.87 -20.60
N LEU A 498 11.52 22.40 -19.36
CA LEU A 498 12.64 21.99 -18.51
C LEU A 498 13.03 20.56 -18.89
N GLU A 499 13.98 20.42 -19.82
CA GLU A 499 14.58 19.12 -20.12
C GLU A 499 15.73 18.85 -19.14
N LEU A 500 15.54 17.84 -18.29
CA LEU A 500 16.49 17.46 -17.23
C LEU A 500 17.20 16.14 -17.53
N THR A 501 16.94 15.53 -18.70
CA THR A 501 17.62 14.31 -19.14
C THR A 501 19.12 14.55 -19.26
N PRO A 502 19.96 13.53 -18.99
CA PRO A 502 21.40 13.64 -19.12
C PRO A 502 21.78 13.53 -20.62
N GLY A 503 21.65 14.63 -21.36
CA GLY A 503 22.16 14.82 -22.72
C GLY A 503 23.18 15.96 -22.81
N SER A 504 23.00 17.00 -21.98
CA SER A 504 24.01 17.98 -21.58
C SER A 504 23.79 18.41 -20.12
N ILE A 505 24.75 19.13 -19.54
CA ILE A 505 24.54 19.84 -18.28
C ILE A 505 23.44 20.88 -18.51
N PHE A 506 22.27 20.69 -17.87
CA PHE A 506 21.04 21.48 -18.01
C PHE A 506 20.64 21.80 -19.47
N GLN A 507 19.75 20.99 -20.06
CA GLN A 507 19.25 21.18 -21.44
C GLN A 507 18.18 22.29 -21.56
N PHE A 508 18.24 23.31 -20.71
CA PHE A 508 17.33 24.45 -20.74
C PHE A 508 18.07 25.76 -20.46
N ASN A 509 17.52 26.87 -20.95
CA ASN A 509 18.06 28.19 -20.67
C ASN A 509 17.66 28.63 -19.24
N THR A 510 18.66 28.77 -18.37
CA THR A 510 18.50 29.22 -16.97
C THR A 510 17.90 30.63 -16.87
N LYS A 511 18.10 31.48 -17.88
CA LYS A 511 17.63 32.86 -17.97
C LYS A 511 16.21 32.99 -18.53
N THR A 512 15.53 31.88 -18.81
CA THR A 512 14.13 31.92 -19.20
C THR A 512 13.27 32.35 -18.01
N HIS A 513 12.30 33.21 -18.24
CA HIS A 513 11.29 33.57 -17.23
C HIS A 513 10.31 32.44 -17.03
N SER A 514 9.86 32.19 -15.80
CA SER A 514 8.83 31.18 -15.49
C SER A 514 7.49 31.55 -16.13
N THR A 515 6.79 30.56 -16.68
CA THR A 515 5.43 30.72 -17.21
C THR A 515 4.38 30.86 -16.13
N GLN A 516 4.65 30.33 -14.93
CA GLN A 516 3.73 30.40 -13.80
C GLN A 516 3.88 31.71 -13.02
N ILE A 517 5.11 32.22 -12.93
CA ILE A 517 5.42 33.49 -12.26
C ILE A 517 6.37 34.27 -13.18
N PRO A 518 5.85 35.02 -14.17
CA PRO A 518 6.67 35.71 -15.18
C PRO A 518 7.72 36.66 -14.63
N THR A 519 7.58 37.14 -13.40
CA THR A 519 8.58 37.99 -12.74
C THR A 519 9.84 37.24 -12.30
N ARG A 520 9.81 35.90 -12.23
CA ARG A 520 10.95 35.07 -11.81
C ARG A 520 11.67 34.44 -12.99
N LEU A 521 12.98 34.31 -12.89
CA LEU A 521 13.79 33.47 -13.77
C LEU A 521 13.70 32.01 -13.31
N ILE A 522 13.96 31.06 -14.21
CA ILE A 522 14.14 29.65 -13.81
C ILE A 522 15.29 29.55 -12.79
N VAL A 523 16.43 30.17 -13.10
CA VAL A 523 17.57 30.35 -12.19
C VAL A 523 18.10 31.78 -12.31
N HIS A 524 18.13 32.50 -11.18
CA HIS A 524 18.63 33.87 -11.13
C HIS A 524 20.16 33.90 -11.21
N GLN A 525 20.70 34.71 -12.13
CA GLN A 525 22.12 34.71 -12.49
C GLN A 525 23.03 35.45 -11.49
N ASN A 526 22.46 36.03 -10.42
CA ASN A 526 23.21 36.62 -9.30
C ASN A 526 23.13 35.76 -8.03
N GLY A 527 22.66 34.51 -8.14
CA GLY A 527 22.51 33.62 -6.99
C GLY A 527 21.38 33.97 -6.02
N ASP A 528 20.36 34.69 -6.49
CA ASP A 528 19.17 35.02 -5.71
C ASP A 528 18.19 33.83 -5.72
N LEU A 529 18.01 33.22 -4.54
CA LEU A 529 17.14 32.06 -4.35
C LEU A 529 15.65 32.41 -4.44
N ASP A 530 15.26 33.61 -4.03
CA ASP A 530 13.85 34.05 -4.01
C ASP A 530 13.34 34.42 -5.41
N GLN A 531 14.25 34.87 -6.27
CA GLN A 531 13.99 35.12 -7.69
C GLN A 531 14.19 33.90 -8.58
N SER A 532 14.65 32.76 -8.02
CA SER A 532 14.85 31.51 -8.75
C SER A 532 13.65 30.57 -8.62
N HIS A 533 12.89 30.42 -9.71
CA HIS A 533 11.66 29.62 -9.72
C HIS A 533 11.90 28.16 -9.35
N ILE A 534 12.99 27.53 -9.83
CA ILE A 534 13.29 26.13 -9.53
C ILE A 534 13.52 25.88 -8.03
N TYR A 535 14.12 26.85 -7.32
CA TYR A 535 14.32 26.75 -5.88
C TYR A 535 13.01 26.91 -5.11
N ARG A 536 12.19 27.90 -5.51
CA ARG A 536 10.87 28.11 -4.89
C ARG A 536 9.93 26.92 -5.07
N LYS A 537 10.05 26.18 -6.18
CA LYS A 537 9.29 24.94 -6.41
C LYS A 537 9.60 23.80 -5.44
N ILE A 538 10.80 23.78 -4.87
CA ILE A 538 11.20 22.78 -3.87
C ILE A 538 11.07 23.31 -2.44
N SER A 539 11.26 24.63 -2.21
CA SER A 539 11.25 25.23 -0.86
C SER A 539 9.86 25.59 -0.35
N ASP A 540 8.94 25.96 -1.22
CA ASP A 540 7.66 26.53 -0.81
C ASP A 540 6.64 25.45 -0.50
N SER A 541 5.70 25.78 0.39
CA SER A 541 4.59 24.88 0.68
C SER A 541 3.70 24.70 -0.56
N THR A 542 3.03 23.54 -0.63
CA THR A 542 2.05 23.25 -1.69
C THR A 542 0.96 24.32 -1.79
N ALA A 543 0.49 24.83 -0.64
CA ALA A 543 -0.47 25.93 -0.57
C ALA A 543 0.06 27.23 -1.21
N GLN A 544 1.31 27.61 -0.95
CA GLN A 544 1.94 28.80 -1.56
C GLN A 544 2.15 28.64 -3.06
N LEU A 545 2.37 27.41 -3.53
CA LEU A 545 2.59 27.11 -4.93
C LEU A 545 1.28 26.88 -5.71
N GLY A 546 0.12 26.85 -5.04
CA GLY A 546 -1.14 26.44 -5.65
C GLY A 546 -1.09 25.02 -6.21
N MET A 547 -0.22 24.18 -5.66
CA MET A 547 0.00 22.81 -6.12
C MET A 547 -0.64 21.82 -5.16
N THR A 548 -1.06 20.67 -5.69
CA THR A 548 -1.53 19.57 -4.84
C THR A 548 -0.38 18.86 -4.17
N SER A 549 0.77 18.64 -4.84
CA SER A 549 1.97 17.94 -4.32
C SER A 549 3.24 18.81 -4.33
N GLN A 550 4.16 18.54 -3.41
CA GLN A 550 5.50 19.16 -3.36
C GLN A 550 6.46 18.40 -4.29
N MET A 551 7.53 19.07 -4.74
CA MET A 551 8.63 18.45 -5.50
C MET A 551 9.69 17.85 -4.55
N PRO A 552 10.27 16.66 -4.86
CA PRO A 552 9.98 15.81 -6.01
C PRO A 552 8.58 15.18 -5.94
N MET A 553 7.84 15.25 -7.05
CA MET A 553 6.48 14.71 -7.12
C MET A 553 6.51 13.17 -7.14
N ASN A 554 5.43 12.53 -6.68
CA ASN A 554 5.28 11.07 -6.65
C ASN A 554 6.28 10.33 -5.73
N THR A 555 6.98 11.03 -4.84
CA THR A 555 7.77 10.43 -3.75
C THR A 555 7.05 10.61 -2.42
N PRO A 556 6.92 9.57 -1.58
CA PRO A 556 6.38 9.75 -0.24
C PRO A 556 7.24 10.74 0.57
N GLY A 557 6.62 11.56 1.42
CA GLY A 557 7.29 12.18 2.56
C GLY A 557 7.53 13.69 2.54
N SER A 558 8.42 14.10 3.44
CA SER A 558 8.84 15.46 3.80
C SER A 558 9.62 16.18 2.69
N PRO A 559 9.85 17.50 2.78
CA PRO A 559 10.80 18.19 1.91
C PRO A 559 12.16 17.49 1.88
N ASP A 560 12.69 17.25 0.68
CA ASP A 560 14.04 16.71 0.51
C ASP A 560 15.09 17.80 0.83
N CYS A 561 15.61 17.78 2.06
CA CYS A 561 16.69 18.68 2.49
C CYS A 561 17.91 18.63 1.55
N LYS A 562 18.19 17.46 0.95
CA LYS A 562 19.31 17.30 0.01
C LYS A 562 19.03 18.07 -1.27
N ALA A 563 17.80 18.04 -1.78
CA ALA A 563 17.40 18.86 -2.94
C ALA A 563 17.59 20.35 -2.65
N LEU A 564 17.06 20.84 -1.51
CA LEU A 564 17.19 22.24 -1.10
C LEU A 564 18.65 22.68 -1.05
N ARG A 565 19.50 21.87 -0.42
CA ARG A 565 20.92 22.18 -0.31
C ARG A 565 21.62 22.17 -1.67
N LEU A 566 21.44 21.12 -2.48
CA LEU A 566 22.15 20.98 -3.75
C LEU A 566 21.74 22.04 -4.77
N ILE A 567 20.44 22.26 -4.94
CA ILE A 567 19.93 23.28 -5.87
C ILE A 567 20.25 24.68 -5.37
N GLY A 568 20.12 24.93 -4.06
CA GLY A 568 20.50 26.21 -3.47
C GLY A 568 21.97 26.54 -3.68
N LYS A 569 22.89 25.61 -3.38
CA LYS A 569 24.33 25.83 -3.62
C LYS A 569 24.65 26.03 -5.10
N TRP A 570 24.01 25.31 -6.01
CA TRP A 570 24.17 25.56 -7.45
C TRP A 570 23.75 26.99 -7.83
N ILE A 571 22.59 27.46 -7.36
CA ILE A 571 22.14 28.83 -7.63
C ILE A 571 23.10 29.85 -7.01
N ARG A 572 23.50 29.68 -5.74
CA ARG A 572 24.47 30.55 -5.07
C ARG A 572 25.83 30.58 -5.78
N SER A 573 26.18 29.53 -6.54
CA SER A 573 27.43 29.51 -7.31
C SER A 573 27.48 30.52 -8.46
N PHE A 574 26.33 31.05 -8.90
CA PHE A 574 26.26 32.18 -9.85
C PHE A 574 26.69 33.51 -9.21
N GLU A 575 26.60 33.66 -7.89
CA GLU A 575 27.20 34.78 -7.16
C GLU A 575 28.71 34.57 -7.03
N SER A 576 29.11 33.43 -6.45
CA SER A 576 30.48 32.91 -6.44
C SER A 576 30.50 31.49 -5.88
N VAL A 577 31.55 30.72 -6.19
CA VAL A 577 31.75 29.39 -5.58
C VAL A 577 31.84 29.47 -4.06
N GLN A 578 32.50 30.51 -3.53
CA GLN A 578 32.62 30.72 -2.09
C GLN A 578 31.27 31.02 -1.41
N ALA A 579 30.40 31.79 -2.06
CA ALA A 579 29.04 32.02 -1.58
C ALA A 579 28.21 30.72 -1.52
N ALA A 580 28.42 29.79 -2.45
CA ALA A 580 27.81 28.47 -2.42
C ALA A 580 28.37 27.58 -1.29
N ASP A 581 29.68 27.61 -1.08
CA ASP A 581 30.35 26.77 -0.07
C ASP A 581 29.91 27.14 1.35
N LEU A 582 29.79 28.45 1.64
CA LEU A 582 29.39 28.99 2.94
C LEU A 582 27.89 28.90 3.22
N TRP A 583 27.06 28.63 2.21
CA TRP A 583 25.60 28.62 2.36
C TRP A 583 25.06 27.23 2.72
N GLU A 584 24.11 27.20 3.66
CA GLU A 584 23.32 26.02 4.05
C GLU A 584 21.86 26.41 4.29
N PRO A 585 20.87 25.59 3.86
CA PRO A 585 19.47 25.87 4.11
C PRO A 585 19.04 25.43 5.53
N GLU A 586 18.05 26.12 6.09
CA GLU A 586 17.28 25.59 7.22
C GLU A 586 16.29 24.53 6.71
N CYS A 587 16.53 23.26 7.05
CA CYS A 587 15.54 22.22 6.76
C CYS A 587 14.46 22.19 7.84
N LYS A 588 13.29 22.76 7.53
CA LYS A 588 12.13 22.74 8.44
C LYS A 588 11.54 21.33 8.55
N LYS A 589 11.03 21.00 9.74
CA LYS A 589 10.36 19.73 10.03
C LYS A 589 9.12 19.54 9.15
N GLU A 590 8.88 18.26 8.88
CA GLU A 590 7.94 17.65 7.94
C GLU A 590 6.57 18.33 7.82
N ASN A 591 6.06 18.43 6.59
CA ASN A 591 4.65 18.68 6.33
C ASN A 591 3.86 17.36 6.49
N GLU A 592 2.66 17.44 7.08
CA GLU A 592 1.66 16.37 6.98
C GLU A 592 1.37 16.06 5.50
N PHE A 593 1.09 14.80 5.17
CA PHE A 593 0.70 14.39 3.82
C PHE A 593 -0.67 14.99 3.47
N LYS A 594 -0.66 16.20 2.92
CA LYS A 594 -1.87 16.90 2.46
C LYS A 594 -2.17 16.66 0.97
N TRP A 595 -1.32 15.90 0.28
CA TRP A 595 -1.25 15.88 -1.18
C TRP A 595 -1.58 14.55 -1.86
N ILE A 596 -1.76 13.48 -1.10
CA ILE A 596 -2.27 12.23 -1.67
C ILE A 596 -3.76 12.41 -1.85
N ASP A 597 -4.13 12.74 -3.07
CA ASP A 597 -5.50 12.71 -3.54
C ASP A 597 -5.96 11.25 -3.41
N GLN A 598 -6.66 10.97 -2.31
CA GLN A 598 -7.23 9.66 -2.08
C GLN A 598 -8.47 9.56 -2.95
N ASP A 599 -8.26 9.27 -4.24
CA ASP A 599 -9.26 8.99 -5.25
C ASP A 599 -10.70 8.92 -4.69
N PHE A 600 -11.38 10.05 -4.81
CA PHE A 600 -12.84 10.15 -4.73
C PHE A 600 -13.49 10.05 -6.11
N THR A 601 -12.70 9.97 -7.19
CA THR A 601 -13.13 9.92 -8.59
C THR A 601 -14.09 8.77 -8.83
N ILE A 602 -15.38 9.09 -8.93
CA ILE A 602 -16.35 8.24 -9.59
C ILE A 602 -16.01 8.33 -11.08
N ALA A 603 -15.41 7.29 -11.64
CA ALA A 603 -15.25 7.19 -13.10
C ALA A 603 -16.00 5.97 -13.65
N ASP A 604 -17.29 5.87 -13.31
CA ASP A 604 -18.24 5.28 -14.26
C ASP A 604 -18.50 6.32 -15.35
N ASP A 605 -17.53 6.58 -16.24
CA ASP A 605 -17.59 7.62 -17.29
C ASP A 605 -17.86 9.03 -16.71
N PRO A 606 -17.04 10.06 -16.93
CA PRO A 606 -17.38 11.43 -16.53
C PRO A 606 -18.75 11.92 -17.05
N LYS A 607 -19.41 11.16 -17.95
CA LYS A 607 -20.78 11.37 -18.40
C LYS A 607 -21.87 10.59 -17.63
N ASN A 608 -21.57 9.57 -16.80
CA ASN A 608 -22.60 8.63 -16.32
C ASN A 608 -22.53 8.14 -14.85
N TYR A 609 -22.85 8.98 -13.87
CA TYR A 609 -23.21 8.52 -12.50
C TYR A 609 -24.19 7.33 -12.46
N VAL A 610 -23.91 6.30 -11.67
CA VAL A 610 -24.81 5.16 -11.40
C VAL A 610 -25.18 5.14 -9.91
N PRO A 611 -26.47 5.13 -9.55
CA PRO A 611 -26.85 4.98 -8.16
C PRO A 611 -26.41 3.63 -7.56
N ARG A 612 -26.08 3.68 -6.27
CA ARG A 612 -25.35 2.64 -5.54
C ARG A 612 -25.99 1.24 -5.54
N ARG A 613 -27.31 1.16 -5.65
CA ARG A 613 -28.08 -0.08 -5.75
C ARG A 613 -28.42 -0.28 -7.23
N PRO A 614 -27.75 -1.14 -8.01
CA PRO A 614 -27.93 -1.19 -9.46
C PRO A 614 -29.38 -1.52 -9.90
N ASP A 615 -30.13 -2.18 -9.03
CA ASP A 615 -31.55 -2.50 -9.16
C ASP A 615 -32.49 -1.31 -8.88
N TRP A 616 -32.00 -0.14 -8.47
CA TRP A 616 -32.83 1.03 -8.20
C TRP A 616 -33.64 1.51 -9.43
N LYS A 617 -33.13 1.26 -10.65
CA LYS A 617 -33.79 1.60 -11.92
C LYS A 617 -35.11 0.86 -12.09
N ASP A 618 -35.23 -0.32 -11.49
CA ASP A 618 -36.49 -1.00 -11.36
C ASP A 618 -37.14 -0.51 -10.07
N VAL A 619 -38.08 0.43 -10.20
CA VAL A 619 -38.78 1.02 -9.07
C VAL A 619 -39.54 -0.05 -8.29
N LEU A 620 -39.98 -1.16 -8.92
CA LEU A 620 -40.67 -2.26 -8.25
C LEU A 620 -39.72 -3.19 -7.50
N ALA A 621 -38.54 -3.49 -8.05
CA ALA A 621 -37.55 -4.39 -7.44
C ALA A 621 -36.52 -3.71 -6.51
N GLY A 622 -36.22 -2.44 -6.74
CA GLY A 622 -35.14 -1.70 -6.08
C GLY A 622 -35.52 -1.12 -4.72
N MET A 623 -36.46 -0.17 -4.68
CA MET A 623 -36.83 0.59 -3.48
C MET A 623 -38.23 0.17 -2.98
N PRO A 624 -38.41 -0.28 -1.73
CA PRO A 624 -39.71 -0.74 -1.24
C PRO A 624 -40.84 0.29 -1.31
N GLU A 625 -42.08 -0.19 -1.45
CA GLU A 625 -43.27 0.64 -1.69
C GLU A 625 -43.46 1.75 -0.66
N LYS A 626 -43.22 1.45 0.62
CA LYS A 626 -43.33 2.42 1.70
C LYS A 626 -42.47 3.67 1.50
N PHE A 627 -41.32 3.57 0.84
CA PHE A 627 -40.49 4.74 0.51
C PHE A 627 -40.94 5.42 -0.78
N ARG A 628 -41.40 4.65 -1.77
CA ARG A 628 -41.90 5.20 -3.05
C ARG A 628 -43.14 6.07 -2.84
N ASN A 629 -43.97 5.70 -1.87
CA ASN A 629 -45.22 6.42 -1.55
C ASN A 629 -44.98 7.66 -0.68
N LEU A 630 -43.75 7.93 -0.23
CA LEU A 630 -43.44 9.17 0.49
C LEU A 630 -43.54 10.38 -0.45
N SER A 631 -44.06 11.46 0.08
CA SER A 631 -44.22 12.74 -0.61
C SER A 631 -43.82 13.89 0.30
N ILE A 632 -43.22 14.92 -0.30
CA ILE A 632 -42.94 16.19 0.37
C ILE A 632 -44.19 17.06 0.21
N THR A 633 -44.83 17.35 1.33
CA THR A 633 -45.99 18.24 1.43
C THR A 633 -45.56 19.70 1.63
N PRO A 634 -46.37 20.71 1.25
CA PRO A 634 -46.03 22.12 1.44
C PRO A 634 -45.68 22.51 2.88
N GLU A 635 -46.35 21.93 3.88
CA GLU A 635 -46.10 22.23 5.29
C GLU A 635 -44.74 21.69 5.74
N LEU A 636 -44.38 20.49 5.30
CA LEU A 636 -43.05 19.90 5.53
C LEU A 636 -41.96 20.72 4.85
N GLU A 637 -42.19 21.17 3.61
CA GLU A 637 -41.25 22.02 2.88
C GLU A 637 -41.01 23.35 3.59
N SER A 638 -42.07 23.97 4.09
CA SER A 638 -41.98 25.19 4.91
C SER A 638 -41.18 24.95 6.21
N ALA A 639 -41.41 23.81 6.87
CA ALA A 639 -40.76 23.46 8.12
C ALA A 639 -39.23 23.34 7.98
N PHE A 640 -38.71 22.70 6.92
CA PHE A 640 -37.26 22.57 6.76
C PHE A 640 -36.56 23.79 6.12
N LYS A 641 -37.30 24.72 5.51
CA LYS A 641 -36.76 26.02 5.04
C LYS A 641 -36.69 27.06 6.16
N SER A 642 -37.46 26.88 7.23
CA SER A 642 -37.43 27.73 8.43
C SER A 642 -36.11 27.62 9.17
N THR A 643 -35.65 28.71 9.78
CA THR A 643 -34.43 28.73 10.58
C THR A 643 -34.73 28.72 12.08
N TYR A 644 -33.88 28.02 12.83
CA TYR A 644 -34.02 27.87 14.28
C TYR A 644 -32.69 28.18 14.97
N ALA A 645 -32.77 28.76 16.17
CA ALA A 645 -31.58 28.94 17.01
C ALA A 645 -31.17 27.59 17.61
N VAL A 646 -29.96 27.14 17.28
CA VAL A 646 -29.44 25.81 17.70
C VAL A 646 -28.12 25.88 18.46
N GLY A 647 -27.71 27.09 18.84
CA GLY A 647 -26.52 27.31 19.64
C GLY A 647 -25.98 28.71 19.45
N TYR A 648 -24.67 28.84 19.62
CA TYR A 648 -23.96 30.08 19.43
C TYR A 648 -22.85 29.91 18.41
N TRP A 649 -22.50 31.02 17.76
CA TRP A 649 -21.28 31.11 16.97
C TRP A 649 -20.03 30.84 17.84
N SER A 650 -19.02 30.22 17.25
CA SER A 650 -17.71 30.04 17.87
C SER A 650 -17.05 31.40 18.05
N LYS A 651 -16.48 31.68 19.23
CA LYS A 651 -15.78 32.94 19.47
C LYS A 651 -14.44 32.94 18.75
N LYS A 652 -14.25 33.86 17.80
CA LYS A 652 -12.92 34.22 17.28
C LYS A 652 -12.73 35.74 17.35
N PRO A 653 -11.49 36.23 17.53
CA PRO A 653 -11.21 37.66 17.65
C PRO A 653 -11.75 38.53 16.50
N GLU A 654 -11.84 37.96 15.30
CA GLU A 654 -12.27 38.63 14.08
C GLU A 654 -13.79 38.76 13.92
N CYS A 655 -14.60 38.09 14.75
CA CYS A 655 -16.04 37.97 14.56
C CYS A 655 -16.79 39.15 15.20
N LYS A 656 -17.70 39.76 14.44
CA LYS A 656 -18.53 40.89 14.90
C LYS A 656 -20.00 40.48 14.87
N PHE A 657 -20.68 40.64 16.00
CA PHE A 657 -22.08 40.26 16.17
C PHE A 657 -22.96 41.50 16.36
N PRO A 658 -24.18 41.52 15.81
CA PRO A 658 -25.10 42.63 16.01
C PRO A 658 -25.64 42.65 17.43
N ASP A 659 -25.98 43.83 17.96
CA ASP A 659 -26.77 43.91 19.18
C ASP A 659 -28.20 43.43 18.90
N LYS A 660 -28.64 42.39 19.62
CA LYS A 660 -29.96 41.79 19.47
C LYS A 660 -30.62 41.57 20.83
N THR A 661 -31.91 41.88 20.92
CA THR A 661 -32.79 41.51 22.03
C THR A 661 -33.85 40.55 21.52
N LEU A 662 -34.27 39.59 22.35
CA LEU A 662 -35.32 38.62 22.03
C LEU A 662 -36.53 38.85 22.92
N THR A 663 -37.73 38.62 22.38
CA THR A 663 -38.97 38.57 23.16
C THR A 663 -39.03 37.31 24.04
N PRO A 664 -39.89 37.26 25.07
CA PRO A 664 -40.11 36.04 25.85
C PRO A 664 -40.53 34.83 24.98
N ALA A 665 -41.26 35.06 23.89
CA ALA A 665 -41.68 34.02 22.96
C ALA A 665 -40.54 33.47 22.08
N GLU A 666 -39.48 34.26 21.86
CA GLU A 666 -38.28 33.86 21.09
C GLU A 666 -37.18 33.30 21.99
N THR A 667 -37.27 33.55 23.30
CA THR A 667 -36.28 33.10 24.27
C THR A 667 -36.47 31.61 24.56
N ARG A 668 -35.37 30.86 24.74
CA ARG A 668 -35.37 29.44 25.08
C ARG A 668 -34.62 29.17 26.39
N PRO A 669 -35.00 28.16 27.18
CA PRO A 669 -34.33 27.85 28.45
C PRO A 669 -32.81 27.66 28.32
N TRP A 670 -32.35 27.06 27.22
CA TRP A 670 -30.92 26.84 26.99
C TRP A 670 -30.12 28.13 26.79
N MET A 671 -30.78 29.23 26.39
CA MET A 671 -30.17 30.55 26.18
C MET A 671 -29.97 31.34 27.49
N MET A 672 -30.61 30.92 28.58
CA MET A 672 -30.78 31.72 29.80
C MET A 672 -30.08 31.10 31.01
N LYS A 673 -29.56 31.94 31.91
CA LYS A 673 -29.06 31.59 33.24
C LYS A 673 -29.82 32.41 34.27
N GLY A 674 -30.92 31.85 34.79
CA GLY A 674 -31.94 32.64 35.49
C GLY A 674 -32.60 33.61 34.52
N ASP A 675 -32.76 34.88 34.93
CA ASP A 675 -33.39 35.91 34.09
C ASP A 675 -32.42 36.61 33.12
N LYS A 676 -31.15 36.18 33.08
CA LYS A 676 -30.11 36.79 32.25
C LYS A 676 -29.69 35.87 31.10
N PRO A 677 -29.41 36.41 29.90
CA PRO A 677 -28.88 35.61 28.79
C PRO A 677 -27.48 35.07 29.11
N LYS A 678 -27.20 33.82 28.75
CA LYS A 678 -25.88 33.17 28.92
C LYS A 678 -24.79 33.85 28.10
N ARG A 679 -25.16 34.32 26.90
CA ARG A 679 -24.33 35.08 25.95
C ARG A 679 -25.23 36.11 25.24
N PRO A 680 -24.68 37.23 24.73
CA PRO A 680 -25.46 38.19 23.95
C PRO A 680 -26.26 37.49 22.84
N PHE A 681 -27.52 37.87 22.64
CA PHE A 681 -28.38 37.19 21.66
C PHE A 681 -27.93 37.41 20.21
N GLY A 682 -27.10 38.43 19.96
CA GLY A 682 -26.41 38.62 18.68
C GLY A 682 -25.48 37.48 18.29
N GLU A 683 -25.00 36.70 19.28
CA GLU A 683 -24.09 35.58 19.05
C GLU A 683 -24.82 34.27 18.76
N LEU A 684 -26.16 34.27 18.69
CA LEU A 684 -26.96 33.07 18.42
C LEU A 684 -26.75 32.59 16.97
N TYR A 685 -26.51 31.29 16.83
CA TYR A 685 -26.39 30.63 15.53
C TYR A 685 -27.74 30.07 15.10
N TYR A 686 -28.21 30.56 13.95
CA TYR A 686 -29.44 30.09 13.30
C TYR A 686 -29.11 29.22 12.10
N THR A 687 -29.85 28.13 11.93
CA THR A 687 -29.66 27.22 10.78
C THR A 687 -30.97 26.53 10.44
N THR A 688 -31.05 25.90 9.26
CA THR A 688 -32.19 25.05 8.89
C THR A 688 -32.08 23.65 9.50
N PRO A 689 -33.20 22.94 9.70
CA PRO A 689 -33.18 21.55 10.14
C PRO A 689 -32.25 20.66 9.32
N GLY A 690 -32.30 20.74 7.99
CA GLY A 690 -31.45 19.94 7.11
C GLY A 690 -29.95 20.12 7.35
N SER A 691 -29.51 21.39 7.45
CA SER A 691 -28.12 21.73 7.77
C SER A 691 -27.71 21.21 9.15
N TRP A 692 -28.58 21.37 10.16
CA TRP A 692 -28.32 20.88 11.51
C TRP A 692 -28.18 19.36 11.57
N TYR A 693 -29.14 18.62 11.01
CA TYR A 693 -29.11 17.15 11.02
C TYR A 693 -27.91 16.61 10.25
N TYR A 694 -27.60 17.18 9.08
CA TYR A 694 -26.43 16.80 8.30
C TYR A 694 -25.14 17.00 9.11
N ARG A 695 -24.93 18.21 9.67
CA ARG A 695 -23.71 18.55 10.42
C ARG A 695 -23.54 17.71 11.68
N THR A 696 -24.62 17.41 12.39
CA THR A 696 -24.55 16.65 13.64
C THR A 696 -24.41 15.15 13.44
N SER A 697 -24.91 14.61 12.33
CA SER A 697 -25.13 13.17 12.18
C SER A 697 -24.47 12.56 10.95
N CYS A 698 -24.42 13.27 9.83
CA CYS A 698 -23.91 12.74 8.57
C CYS A 698 -22.47 13.21 8.27
N MET A 699 -22.13 14.44 8.66
CA MET A 699 -20.88 15.12 8.30
C MET A 699 -19.61 14.37 8.73
N LYS A 700 -19.66 13.64 9.85
CA LYS A 700 -18.51 12.85 10.31
C LYS A 700 -18.07 11.81 9.27
N CYS A 701 -19.02 11.24 8.53
CA CYS A 701 -18.73 10.29 7.46
C CYS A 701 -18.60 11.03 6.12
N HIS A 702 -19.57 11.88 5.77
CA HIS A 702 -19.65 12.46 4.43
C HIS A 702 -18.77 13.71 4.21
N GLY A 703 -18.12 14.21 5.26
CA GLY A 703 -17.30 15.41 5.22
C GLY A 703 -18.13 16.70 5.31
N PRO A 704 -17.50 17.84 5.62
CA PRO A 704 -18.16 19.15 5.60
C PRO A 704 -18.71 19.49 4.21
N ASP A 705 -18.07 18.98 3.16
CA ASP A 705 -18.44 19.20 1.77
C ASP A 705 -19.39 18.16 1.18
N ALA A 706 -19.79 17.15 1.95
CA ALA A 706 -20.68 16.09 1.49
C ALA A 706 -20.16 15.31 0.26
N ASN A 707 -18.85 15.35 0.05
CA ASN A 707 -18.13 14.64 -1.01
C ASN A 707 -17.66 13.23 -0.58
N GLY A 708 -18.00 12.80 0.64
CA GLY A 708 -17.53 11.54 1.19
C GLY A 708 -16.06 11.58 1.61
N ASP A 709 -15.46 12.79 1.67
CA ASP A 709 -14.08 13.00 2.10
C ASP A 709 -14.04 13.50 3.55
N SER A 710 -13.86 12.57 4.48
CA SER A 710 -13.64 12.84 5.89
C SER A 710 -12.61 11.89 6.45
N SER A 711 -11.94 12.25 7.55
CA SER A 711 -10.99 11.35 8.22
C SER A 711 -11.59 9.98 8.54
N LEU A 712 -12.88 9.93 8.90
CA LEU A 712 -13.58 8.68 9.15
C LEU A 712 -13.89 7.92 7.87
N ALA A 713 -14.32 8.58 6.79
CA ALA A 713 -14.52 7.91 5.50
C ALA A 713 -13.22 7.30 4.96
N ARG A 714 -12.09 8.00 5.14
CA ARG A 714 -10.76 7.49 4.80
C ARG A 714 -10.38 6.28 5.64
N GLY A 715 -10.65 6.32 6.95
CA GLY A 715 -10.50 5.19 7.86
C GLY A 715 -11.35 3.98 7.45
N ILE A 716 -12.65 4.17 7.22
CA ILE A 716 -13.57 3.11 6.75
C ILE A 716 -13.07 2.50 5.44
N LEU A 717 -12.64 3.32 4.48
CA LEU A 717 -12.12 2.85 3.21
C LEU A 717 -10.84 2.02 3.38
N MET A 718 -9.94 2.46 4.25
CA MET A 718 -8.68 1.77 4.54
C MET A 718 -8.92 0.44 5.27
N TRP A 719 -9.68 0.46 6.37
CA TRP A 719 -9.93 -0.70 7.22
C TRP A 719 -10.78 -1.77 6.51
N SER A 720 -11.65 -1.36 5.59
CA SER A 720 -12.42 -2.30 4.78
C SER A 720 -11.69 -2.84 3.56
N GLY A 721 -10.41 -2.47 3.34
CA GLY A 721 -9.68 -2.85 2.13
C GLY A 721 -10.30 -2.30 0.84
N GLY A 722 -11.01 -1.17 0.93
CA GLY A 722 -11.72 -0.54 -0.20
C GLY A 722 -13.13 -1.06 -0.46
N SER A 723 -13.58 -2.09 0.26
CA SER A 723 -14.91 -2.71 0.06
C SER A 723 -16.07 -1.83 0.56
N ILE A 724 -15.83 -0.95 1.54
CA ILE A 724 -16.82 -0.02 2.07
C ILE A 724 -16.48 1.41 1.66
N ARG A 725 -17.47 2.07 1.05
CA ARG A 725 -17.34 3.44 0.54
C ARG A 725 -18.38 4.35 1.17
N VAL A 726 -18.00 5.55 1.58
CA VAL A 726 -18.96 6.58 1.99
C VAL A 726 -19.46 7.29 0.72
N ALA A 727 -20.75 7.63 0.66
CA ALA A 727 -21.32 8.26 -0.53
C ALA A 727 -20.77 9.68 -0.74
N ASN A 728 -20.37 9.99 -1.98
CA ASN A 728 -20.16 11.35 -2.44
C ASN A 728 -21.52 11.87 -2.92
N PHE A 729 -22.14 12.77 -2.16
CA PHE A 729 -23.40 13.38 -2.56
C PHE A 729 -23.18 14.41 -3.67
N MET A 730 -22.14 15.25 -3.55
CA MET A 730 -21.89 16.36 -4.45
C MET A 730 -21.61 15.92 -5.89
N ASP A 731 -20.60 15.07 -6.13
CA ASP A 731 -20.29 14.59 -7.49
C ASP A 731 -21.14 13.37 -7.88
N GLY A 732 -21.68 12.66 -6.88
CA GLY A 732 -22.52 11.49 -7.10
C GLY A 732 -23.97 11.86 -7.37
N MET A 733 -24.82 11.78 -6.33
CA MET A 733 -26.27 11.96 -6.47
C MET A 733 -26.66 13.30 -7.13
N PHE A 734 -25.97 14.38 -6.79
CA PHE A 734 -26.28 15.71 -7.29
C PHE A 734 -25.52 16.03 -8.59
N GLY A 735 -24.22 15.74 -8.67
CA GLY A 735 -23.38 16.17 -9.79
C GLY A 735 -23.27 17.69 -9.90
N ASN A 736 -22.66 18.17 -10.99
CA ASN A 736 -22.54 19.61 -11.27
C ASN A 736 -23.93 20.23 -11.43
N LYS A 737 -24.29 21.22 -10.57
CA LYS A 737 -25.58 21.92 -10.58
C LYS A 737 -26.79 20.97 -10.63
N ASN A 738 -26.76 19.88 -9.85
CA ASN A 738 -27.86 18.90 -9.75
C ASN A 738 -28.12 18.04 -11.01
N ALA A 739 -27.20 17.99 -11.97
CA ALA A 739 -27.37 17.24 -13.22
C ALA A 739 -27.67 15.73 -13.03
N ASN A 740 -27.24 15.12 -11.92
CA ASN A 740 -27.45 13.69 -11.67
C ASN A 740 -28.80 13.37 -11.01
N ILE A 741 -29.56 14.38 -10.56
CA ILE A 741 -30.90 14.18 -9.99
C ILE A 741 -31.85 13.56 -11.02
N ASP A 742 -31.70 13.90 -12.30
CA ASP A 742 -32.56 13.41 -13.38
C ASP A 742 -32.46 11.89 -13.55
N LYS A 743 -31.38 11.30 -13.05
CA LYS A 743 -31.25 9.85 -13.06
C LYS A 743 -32.31 9.20 -12.20
N PHE A 744 -32.89 9.84 -11.20
CA PHE A 744 -33.91 9.27 -10.32
C PHE A 744 -35.35 9.54 -10.80
N LEU A 745 -35.53 9.98 -12.05
CA LEU A 745 -36.84 10.20 -12.65
C LEU A 745 -37.45 8.87 -13.11
N ASP A 746 -38.72 8.67 -12.79
CA ASP A 746 -39.58 7.65 -13.39
C ASP A 746 -40.91 8.32 -13.78
N GLY A 747 -41.14 8.42 -15.09
CA GLY A 747 -42.15 9.31 -15.66
C GLY A 747 -41.94 10.77 -15.22
N ASN A 748 -42.96 11.36 -14.60
CA ASN A 748 -42.93 12.73 -14.10
C ASN A 748 -42.53 12.86 -12.62
N LYS A 749 -42.26 11.74 -11.94
CA LYS A 749 -41.96 11.74 -10.51
C LYS A 749 -40.47 11.57 -10.27
N ASN A 750 -39.93 12.45 -9.44
CA ASN A 750 -38.53 12.39 -9.01
C ASN A 750 -38.41 11.65 -7.69
N TYR A 751 -37.66 10.54 -7.69
CA TYR A 751 -37.46 9.69 -6.52
C TYR A 751 -36.11 9.93 -5.82
N ALA A 752 -35.34 10.97 -6.15
CA ALA A 752 -34.02 11.20 -5.57
C ALA A 752 -34.05 11.33 -4.04
N ALA A 753 -35.00 12.11 -3.53
CA ALA A 753 -35.18 12.30 -2.10
C ALA A 753 -35.63 11.00 -1.40
N ASN A 754 -36.58 10.28 -1.99
CA ASN A 754 -37.05 8.98 -1.52
C ASN A 754 -35.92 7.94 -1.49
N TYR A 755 -35.07 7.93 -2.52
CA TYR A 755 -33.90 7.06 -2.61
C TYR A 755 -32.89 7.37 -1.50
N MET A 756 -32.63 8.64 -1.21
CA MET A 756 -31.73 9.03 -0.12
C MET A 756 -32.27 8.57 1.24
N VAL A 757 -33.56 8.81 1.52
CA VAL A 757 -34.23 8.37 2.75
C VAL A 757 -34.14 6.85 2.89
N TRP A 758 -34.47 6.12 1.83
CA TRP A 758 -34.40 4.66 1.82
C TRP A 758 -32.99 4.15 2.10
N MET A 759 -31.98 4.65 1.39
CA MET A 759 -30.58 4.24 1.59
C MET A 759 -30.09 4.49 3.01
N ALA A 760 -30.51 5.59 3.63
CA ALA A 760 -30.11 5.95 4.98
C ALA A 760 -30.91 5.25 6.10
N MET A 761 -32.04 4.61 5.78
CA MET A 761 -32.86 3.83 6.71
C MET A 761 -32.59 2.32 6.62
N GLU A 762 -32.61 1.75 5.42
CA GLU A 762 -32.55 0.29 5.24
C GLU A 762 -31.88 -0.16 3.91
N GLY A 763 -31.78 0.71 2.91
CA GLY A 763 -31.23 0.35 1.60
C GLY A 763 -29.73 0.05 1.60
N THR A 764 -29.00 0.49 2.63
CA THR A 764 -27.57 0.18 2.81
C THR A 764 -27.39 -1.26 3.29
N ARG A 765 -26.81 -2.12 2.43
CA ARG A 765 -26.55 -3.55 2.69
C ARG A 765 -25.12 -3.88 3.13
N VAL A 766 -24.33 -2.87 3.48
CA VAL A 766 -22.93 -3.06 3.85
C VAL A 766 -22.83 -3.71 5.23
N GLN A 767 -22.09 -4.81 5.34
CA GLN A 767 -21.64 -5.34 6.61
C GLN A 767 -20.25 -4.79 6.94
N PHE A 768 -20.12 -4.20 8.13
CA PHE A 768 -18.85 -3.67 8.60
C PHE A 768 -18.01 -4.78 9.26
N PRO A 769 -16.67 -4.80 9.04
CA PRO A 769 -15.78 -5.66 9.80
C PRO A 769 -15.98 -5.51 11.32
N PRO A 770 -15.76 -6.56 12.13
CA PRO A 770 -15.93 -6.51 13.58
C PRO A 770 -15.24 -5.33 14.24
N GLU A 771 -14.03 -5.00 13.78
CA GLU A 771 -13.19 -3.89 14.27
C GLU A 771 -13.85 -2.52 14.06
N LEU A 772 -14.63 -2.38 12.98
CA LEU A 772 -15.36 -1.17 12.59
C LEU A 772 -16.75 -1.07 13.25
N SER A 773 -17.38 -2.22 13.49
CA SER A 773 -18.75 -2.31 14.00
C SER A 773 -18.95 -1.62 15.35
N SER A 774 -17.94 -1.70 16.22
CA SER A 774 -17.95 -1.05 17.55
C SER A 774 -17.97 0.48 17.47
N PHE A 775 -17.39 1.06 16.41
CA PHE A 775 -17.27 2.51 16.24
C PHE A 775 -18.53 3.15 15.64
N LEU A 776 -19.28 2.42 14.80
CA LEU A 776 -20.38 2.96 14.01
C LEU A 776 -21.73 3.01 14.77
N GLY A 777 -21.75 2.47 15.99
CA GLY A 777 -22.94 2.39 16.82
C GLY A 777 -23.96 1.35 16.33
N LYS A 778 -25.07 1.23 17.04
CA LYS A 778 -26.06 0.14 16.85
C LYS A 778 -26.70 0.05 15.45
N HIS A 779 -26.69 1.15 14.69
CA HIS A 779 -27.35 1.24 13.38
C HIS A 779 -26.38 1.15 12.19
N GLY A 780 -25.07 1.00 12.43
CA GLY A 780 -24.08 0.81 11.37
C GLY A 780 -24.11 1.93 10.33
N GLY A 781 -24.48 1.62 9.08
CA GLY A 781 -24.58 2.59 7.97
C GLY A 781 -25.95 3.29 7.83
N GLN A 782 -26.93 2.93 8.66
CA GLN A 782 -28.30 3.42 8.59
C GLN A 782 -28.50 4.65 9.50
N MET A 783 -27.88 5.77 9.10
CA MET A 783 -27.77 6.97 9.93
C MET A 783 -29.11 7.58 10.35
N LEU A 784 -30.16 7.46 9.53
CA LEU A 784 -31.47 8.03 9.89
C LEU A 784 -32.12 7.29 11.06
N ASN A 785 -31.75 6.03 11.35
CA ASN A 785 -32.23 5.32 12.53
C ASN A 785 -31.69 5.95 13.84
N GLN A 786 -30.54 6.62 13.81
CA GLN A 786 -30.08 7.40 14.97
C GLN A 786 -30.97 8.64 15.19
N MET A 787 -31.45 9.26 14.11
CA MET A 787 -32.37 10.41 14.19
C MET A 787 -33.78 9.97 14.61
N ARG A 788 -34.22 8.80 14.15
CA ARG A 788 -35.44 8.12 14.60
C ARG A 788 -35.46 7.95 16.12
N ASP A 789 -34.37 7.46 16.71
CA ASP A 789 -34.24 7.34 18.17
C ASP A 789 -34.35 8.69 18.89
N LYS A 790 -33.78 9.76 18.30
CA LYS A 790 -33.88 11.11 18.86
C LYS A 790 -35.30 11.69 18.78
N CYS A 791 -36.06 11.38 17.74
CA CYS A 791 -37.48 11.70 17.69
C CYS A 791 -38.25 10.93 18.76
N ILE A 792 -38.01 9.62 18.92
CA ILE A 792 -38.63 8.80 19.97
C ILE A 792 -38.41 9.41 21.37
N ASN A 793 -37.23 9.95 21.66
CA ASN A 793 -36.94 10.62 22.92
C ASN A 793 -37.78 11.91 23.16
N GLN A 794 -38.42 12.49 22.12
CA GLN A 794 -39.31 13.64 22.29
C GLN A 794 -40.62 13.28 23.02
N VAL A 795 -41.03 12.00 22.95
CA VAL A 795 -42.27 11.50 23.55
C VAL A 795 -42.04 10.41 24.61
N SER A 796 -40.84 9.83 24.66
CA SER A 796 -40.51 8.75 25.60
C SER A 796 -40.40 9.25 27.04
N PRO A 797 -41.11 8.62 28.00
CA PRO A 797 -40.99 8.97 29.43
C PRO A 797 -39.66 8.51 30.04
N ALA A 798 -38.96 7.55 29.43
CA ALA A 798 -37.70 7.02 29.94
C ALA A 798 -36.50 7.94 29.65
N LYS A 799 -36.56 8.70 28.55
CA LYS A 799 -35.53 9.66 28.13
C LYS A 799 -36.19 10.92 27.58
N PRO A 800 -36.90 11.70 28.42
CA PRO A 800 -37.63 12.86 27.95
C PRO A 800 -36.65 13.90 27.39
N SER A 801 -36.90 14.36 26.16
CA SER A 801 -36.20 15.52 25.63
C SER A 801 -36.49 16.75 26.50
N SER A 802 -35.48 17.60 26.69
CA SER A 802 -35.59 18.83 27.48
C SER A 802 -35.45 20.05 26.61
N ALA A 803 -36.29 21.07 26.84
CA ALA A 803 -36.16 22.40 26.25
C ALA A 803 -34.85 23.14 26.65
N GLN A 804 -34.06 22.55 27.56
CA GLN A 804 -32.70 22.99 27.87
C GLN A 804 -31.66 22.53 26.83
N PHE A 805 -32.01 21.64 25.90
CA PHE A 805 -31.13 21.28 24.79
C PHE A 805 -31.35 22.21 23.60
N MET A 806 -30.26 22.56 22.92
CA MET A 806 -30.28 23.55 21.84
C MET A 806 -31.00 23.05 20.58
N ASP A 807 -31.08 21.73 20.39
CA ASP A 807 -31.72 21.09 19.24
C ASP A 807 -33.20 20.73 19.47
N HIS A 808 -33.73 20.96 20.67
CA HIS A 808 -35.08 20.55 21.05
C HIS A 808 -36.15 21.05 20.08
N GLU A 809 -36.12 22.34 19.73
CA GLU A 809 -37.14 22.95 18.88
C GLU A 809 -37.09 22.43 17.43
N ILE A 810 -35.89 22.14 16.90
CA ILE A 810 -35.74 21.54 15.58
C ILE A 810 -36.37 20.14 15.55
N PHE A 811 -36.09 19.31 16.55
CA PHE A 811 -36.68 17.97 16.64
C PHE A 811 -38.19 18.05 16.86
N GLU A 812 -38.66 18.91 17.76
CA GLU A 812 -40.09 19.11 17.99
C GLU A 812 -40.82 19.51 16.70
N LYS A 813 -40.31 20.47 15.93
CA LYS A 813 -40.98 20.87 14.69
C LYS A 813 -40.98 19.79 13.61
N VAL A 814 -39.83 19.15 13.36
CA VAL A 814 -39.69 18.24 12.23
C VAL A 814 -40.24 16.83 12.50
N CYS A 815 -40.17 16.33 13.74
CA CYS A 815 -40.70 15.00 14.05
C CYS A 815 -42.24 14.95 14.00
N PHE A 816 -42.92 16.08 14.26
CA PHE A 816 -44.38 16.15 14.36
C PHE A 816 -45.09 16.78 13.14
N VAL A 817 -44.36 17.40 12.20
CA VAL A 817 -44.99 17.99 10.99
C VAL A 817 -45.58 16.91 10.09
N ASN A 818 -46.84 17.08 9.69
CA ASN A 818 -47.62 16.12 8.89
C ASN A 818 -47.51 14.68 9.42
N ASN A 819 -47.58 14.59 10.75
CA ASN A 819 -47.48 13.38 11.56
C ASN A 819 -48.35 13.55 12.83
N LEU A 820 -48.41 12.54 13.69
CA LEU A 820 -49.11 12.66 14.99
C LEU A 820 -48.46 13.75 15.85
N TYR A 821 -49.26 14.55 16.57
CA TYR A 821 -48.76 15.59 17.47
C TYR A 821 -48.23 14.99 18.79
N LYS A 822 -47.39 15.75 19.52
CA LYS A 822 -46.63 15.28 20.69
C LYS A 822 -47.44 14.53 21.74
N ASP A 823 -48.64 15.02 22.07
CA ASP A 823 -49.51 14.45 23.12
C ASP A 823 -50.61 13.53 22.57
N HIS A 824 -50.48 13.03 21.34
CA HIS A 824 -51.48 12.16 20.72
C HIS A 824 -51.66 10.86 21.52
N PRO A 825 -52.89 10.33 21.70
CA PRO A 825 -53.14 9.10 22.44
C PRO A 825 -52.31 7.90 22.00
N ASP A 826 -52.07 7.76 20.69
CA ASP A 826 -51.25 6.68 20.12
C ASP A 826 -49.75 6.79 20.41
N LEU A 827 -49.27 7.94 20.89
CA LEU A 827 -47.86 8.13 21.30
C LEU A 827 -47.65 7.94 22.81
N LYS A 828 -48.70 7.56 23.55
CA LYS A 828 -48.60 7.32 24.99
C LYS A 828 -47.98 5.97 25.30
N PHE A 829 -47.36 5.88 26.47
CA PHE A 829 -46.67 4.70 26.97
C PHE A 829 -47.40 4.12 28.19
N ASP A 830 -47.38 2.80 28.30
CA ASP A 830 -47.78 2.09 29.51
C ASP A 830 -46.76 2.37 30.63
N ALA A 831 -47.25 2.85 31.77
CA ALA A 831 -46.40 3.30 32.86
C ALA A 831 -45.65 2.15 33.57
N ALA A 832 -46.15 0.92 33.50
CA ALA A 832 -45.56 -0.24 34.17
C ALA A 832 -44.48 -0.92 33.32
N THR A 833 -44.69 -0.99 32.01
CA THR A 833 -43.82 -1.71 31.07
C THR A 833 -42.91 -0.78 30.26
N GLY A 834 -43.22 0.52 30.21
CA GLY A 834 -42.49 1.49 29.39
C GLY A 834 -42.65 1.30 27.88
N LYS A 835 -43.64 0.49 27.45
CA LYS A 835 -43.92 0.21 26.04
C LYS A 835 -45.02 1.14 25.49
N PRO A 836 -45.02 1.46 24.18
CA PRO A 836 -46.11 2.22 23.57
C PRO A 836 -47.46 1.50 23.73
N LEU A 837 -48.52 2.25 24.03
CA LEU A 837 -49.90 1.71 24.12
C LEU A 837 -50.43 1.26 22.76
N ASN A 838 -50.02 1.92 21.68
CA ASN A 838 -50.29 1.53 20.31
C ASN A 838 -48.96 1.35 19.54
N PRO A 839 -48.33 0.15 19.62
CA PRO A 839 -47.01 -0.08 19.02
C PRO A 839 -46.96 0.17 17.51
N GLU A 840 -48.01 -0.18 16.78
CA GLU A 840 -48.05 -0.03 15.32
C GLU A 840 -48.10 1.45 14.90
N ALA A 841 -49.01 2.23 15.49
CA ALA A 841 -49.09 3.66 15.24
C ALA A 841 -47.84 4.41 15.70
N PHE A 842 -47.24 3.98 16.80
CA PHE A 842 -45.99 4.53 17.31
C PHE A 842 -44.81 4.31 16.36
N GLU A 843 -44.64 3.09 15.85
CA GLU A 843 -43.56 2.77 14.89
C GLU A 843 -43.78 3.51 13.56
N ALA A 844 -45.02 3.60 13.08
CA ALA A 844 -45.36 4.38 11.89
C ALA A 844 -45.04 5.88 12.05
N TRP A 845 -45.34 6.45 13.23
CA TRP A 845 -44.99 7.83 13.56
C TRP A 845 -43.46 8.03 13.60
N ALA A 846 -42.72 7.12 14.26
CA ALA A 846 -41.28 7.23 14.39
C ALA A 846 -40.57 7.13 13.03
N ASP A 847 -41.04 6.23 12.16
CA ASP A 847 -40.59 6.11 10.78
C ASP A 847 -40.86 7.40 10.00
N ARG A 848 -42.09 7.92 10.05
CA ARG A 848 -42.45 9.18 9.37
C ARG A 848 -41.60 10.35 9.84
N ALA A 849 -41.32 10.43 11.14
CA ALA A 849 -40.45 11.45 11.72
C ALA A 849 -39.02 11.36 11.16
N ALA A 850 -38.46 10.15 11.03
CA ALA A 850 -37.16 9.94 10.41
C ALA A 850 -37.16 10.28 8.90
N TYR A 851 -38.25 9.99 8.19
CA TYR A 851 -38.40 10.35 6.78
C TYR A 851 -38.43 11.87 6.58
N ASN A 852 -39.16 12.61 7.42
CA ASN A 852 -39.18 14.08 7.40
C ASN A 852 -37.77 14.66 7.60
N ILE A 853 -36.99 14.11 8.53
CA ILE A 853 -35.59 14.49 8.74
C ILE A 853 -34.77 14.21 7.48
N GLY A 854 -34.90 13.03 6.88
CA GLY A 854 -34.21 12.69 5.63
C GLY A 854 -34.53 13.66 4.49
N PHE A 855 -35.80 14.06 4.34
CA PHE A 855 -36.18 15.08 3.34
C PHE A 855 -35.52 16.43 3.59
N SER A 856 -35.43 16.88 4.85
CA SER A 856 -34.73 18.12 5.18
C SER A 856 -33.24 18.07 4.85
N ILE A 857 -32.57 16.93 5.08
CA ILE A 857 -31.15 16.74 4.72
C ILE A 857 -30.97 16.78 3.20
N PHE A 858 -31.90 16.16 2.44
CA PHE A 858 -31.85 16.16 0.99
C PHE A 858 -31.93 17.59 0.43
N ASP A 859 -32.87 18.39 0.95
CA ASP A 859 -33.04 19.79 0.56
C ASP A 859 -31.77 20.61 0.83
N PHE A 860 -31.18 20.47 2.02
CA PHE A 860 -29.89 21.10 2.35
C PHE A 860 -28.77 20.71 1.38
N LEU A 861 -28.63 19.41 1.06
CA LEU A 861 -27.60 18.94 0.14
C LEU A 861 -27.83 19.45 -1.29
N LYS A 862 -29.09 19.53 -1.73
CA LYS A 862 -29.48 20.08 -3.05
C LYS A 862 -29.19 21.57 -3.17
N GLU A 863 -29.41 22.34 -2.11
CA GLU A 863 -29.01 23.75 -2.07
C GLU A 863 -27.48 23.87 -2.14
N LYS A 864 -26.76 23.07 -1.35
CA LYS A 864 -25.30 23.07 -1.31
C LYS A 864 -24.66 22.74 -2.66
N SER A 865 -25.15 21.71 -3.36
CA SER A 865 -24.67 21.34 -4.71
C SER A 865 -24.96 22.40 -5.77
N SER A 866 -25.92 23.29 -5.53
CA SER A 866 -26.21 24.44 -6.40
C SER A 866 -25.25 25.61 -6.20
N GLY A 867 -24.29 25.49 -5.26
CA GLY A 867 -23.34 26.55 -4.90
C GLY A 867 -23.80 27.46 -3.76
N ALA A 868 -24.96 27.20 -3.15
CA ALA A 868 -25.40 27.96 -1.98
C ALA A 868 -24.59 27.54 -0.75
N VAL A 869 -23.79 28.46 -0.20
CA VAL A 869 -22.97 28.20 0.98
C VAL A 869 -23.70 28.70 2.23
N ARG A 870 -24.17 27.77 3.07
CA ARG A 870 -24.67 28.10 4.41
C ARG A 870 -23.54 27.97 5.43
N PRO A 871 -23.17 29.04 6.15
CA PRO A 871 -22.05 29.00 7.09
C PRO A 871 -22.34 28.04 8.25
N GLY A 872 -21.31 27.28 8.64
CA GLY A 872 -21.30 26.54 9.91
C GLY A 872 -20.99 27.47 11.07
N ASN A 873 -21.34 27.08 12.30
CA ASN A 873 -21.15 27.92 13.49
C ASN A 873 -19.66 28.23 13.80
N GLU A 874 -18.73 27.54 13.15
CA GLU A 874 -17.28 27.73 13.17
C GLU A 874 -16.76 28.85 12.24
N GLN A 875 -17.55 29.33 11.29
CA GLN A 875 -17.06 30.24 10.22
C GLN A 875 -17.21 31.73 10.53
N CYS A 876 -17.92 32.07 11.63
CA CYS A 876 -18.29 33.41 12.06
C CYS A 876 -19.16 34.22 11.10
N GLU A 877 -20.10 34.97 11.66
CA GLU A 877 -20.87 35.93 10.90
C GLU A 877 -20.02 37.20 10.68
N VAL A 878 -19.96 37.64 9.41
CA VAL A 878 -19.19 38.78 8.87
C VAL A 878 -17.71 38.53 8.50
N ILE A 879 -17.45 37.60 7.57
CA ILE A 879 -16.51 37.78 6.43
C ILE A 879 -17.12 37.13 5.16
N TYR A 880 -18.38 37.44 4.85
CA TYR A 880 -18.94 37.21 3.52
C TYR A 880 -19.89 38.37 3.22
N LYS A 881 -19.35 39.37 2.52
CA LYS A 881 -20.13 40.27 1.65
C LYS A 881 -19.81 39.88 0.22
#